data_AF-A0AAW8DYK6-F1
#
_entry.id   AF-A0AAW8DYK6-F1
#
_cell.length_a   1.000
_cell.length_b   1.000
_cell.length_c   1.000
_cell.angle_alpha   90.00
_cell.angle_beta   90.00
_cell.angle_gamma   90.00
#
_symmetry.space_group_name_H-M   'P 1'
#
loop_
_entity.id
_entity.type
_entity.pdbx_description
1 polymer ?
#
loop_
_entity_poly.entity_id
_entity_poly.type
_entity_poly.pdbx_seq_one_letter_code
_entity_poly.pdbx_strand_id
1 'polypeptide(L)'
;MSSLSTSTSSGLSTATSNIDSLSTGLSTTNSNVDSLSTSTSSGLSTATSSIDSLSTGLSTTNSNVSSLSTSFSSGLSTAYSGIFSLSTGLSTTNSNLGSLSSSTSTGLSTANSSIGSLSTGLSTANSGINSLSTGLSTTNSNVGSLSSGLSTTNSNLNSLSTSTSSGLSTVTSSVNSLSSSVSTGLSTSASRIDSLSTGLSTVGSSVDSLSTGLSTTNSAVGSLSTGLSTTNSNVSSLSTGLSTTNSTVNSLSTGLSTTNSNLDSLSTSVGGAASGIASLSTSTSTGLSTATSSISSLSTTVNTINDKGTKYFHANSTNTDSKASGAEAVAIGPRSEASGANSFAAGNGARATADGAVAVGFGAQATGTNAIAIGTGALATGSQAIGANSRAGGGGVALGDGADAGGTPLSKAQNIAQGTAIGFGAVVQQTGGVALGANSVASRAAGVAGYVPGSANAQQEAAIKATTSTQAAVSVGDAANNQFRQITGVAAGSADSDATNVAQLKAVSAAAKASSVQYATNPDGSVNYNQITLGTETSGPTRISNVAPGVLPGDAVNLGQLQQVQKQVGDVARIAYSGSAMAFAMSGTYLPTLYPGEKTIGIGMGSYKGYSAVALTFKALSDDGKISWGAGLSSTGKEWGVNAGIGWKWK
;
A
#
# COMPACT_ATOMS: atom_id res chain seq x y z
N MET A 1 -25.14 -99.73 -68.97
CA MET A 1 -24.19 -98.62 -68.81
C MET A 1 -24.75 -97.26 -69.27
N SER A 2 -25.60 -97.16 -70.30
CA SER A 2 -26.07 -95.86 -70.84
C SER A 2 -27.05 -95.07 -69.94
N SER A 3 -27.85 -95.73 -69.10
CA SER A 3 -28.81 -95.08 -68.18
C SER A 3 -28.15 -94.49 -66.92
N LEU A 4 -27.05 -95.10 -66.48
CA LEU A 4 -26.25 -94.58 -65.37
C LEU A 4 -25.47 -93.34 -65.82
N SER A 5 -24.90 -93.35 -67.03
CA SER A 5 -24.18 -92.20 -67.60
C SER A 5 -25.07 -90.98 -67.82
N THR A 6 -26.32 -91.17 -68.28
CA THR A 6 -27.27 -90.05 -68.46
C THR A 6 -27.71 -89.46 -67.13
N SER A 7 -28.00 -90.30 -66.12
CA SER A 7 -28.38 -89.84 -64.77
C SER A 7 -27.23 -89.16 -64.03
N THR A 8 -26.00 -89.64 -64.17
CA THR A 8 -24.82 -88.92 -63.65
C THR A 8 -24.55 -87.63 -64.41
N SER A 9 -24.81 -87.58 -65.73
CA SER A 9 -24.62 -86.36 -66.51
C SER A 9 -25.67 -85.27 -66.20
N SER A 10 -26.93 -85.66 -65.95
CA SER A 10 -27.99 -84.73 -65.56
C SER A 10 -27.89 -84.29 -64.10
N GLY A 11 -27.46 -85.19 -63.22
CA GLY A 11 -27.10 -84.85 -61.83
C GLY A 11 -25.91 -83.89 -61.77
N LEU A 12 -24.87 -84.13 -62.58
CA LEU A 12 -23.71 -83.26 -62.69
C LEU A 12 -24.07 -81.91 -63.33
N SER A 13 -24.90 -81.87 -64.38
CA SER A 13 -25.32 -80.60 -64.98
C SER A 13 -26.21 -79.76 -64.05
N THR A 14 -27.08 -80.40 -63.27
CA THR A 14 -27.88 -79.72 -62.23
C THR A 14 -26.98 -79.21 -61.10
N ALA A 15 -26.00 -79.99 -60.67
CA ALA A 15 -25.00 -79.55 -59.70
C ALA A 15 -24.17 -78.37 -60.22
N THR A 16 -23.71 -78.41 -61.47
CA THR A 16 -22.99 -77.29 -62.11
C THR A 16 -23.87 -76.04 -62.22
N SER A 17 -25.13 -76.16 -62.66
CA SER A 17 -26.08 -75.04 -62.73
C SER A 17 -26.38 -74.42 -61.36
N ASN A 18 -26.49 -75.25 -60.32
CA ASN A 18 -26.66 -74.78 -58.94
C ASN A 18 -25.38 -74.10 -58.42
N ILE A 19 -24.20 -74.61 -58.77
CA ILE A 19 -22.91 -73.99 -58.45
C ILE A 19 -22.77 -72.65 -59.18
N ASP A 20 -23.17 -72.55 -60.44
CA ASP A 20 -23.15 -71.31 -61.22
C ASP A 20 -24.18 -70.30 -60.67
N SER A 21 -25.36 -70.76 -60.26
CA SER A 21 -26.38 -69.92 -59.61
C SER A 21 -25.92 -69.44 -58.23
N LEU A 22 -25.22 -70.30 -57.47
CA LEU A 22 -24.63 -69.92 -56.19
C LEU A 22 -23.44 -68.98 -56.39
N SER A 23 -22.63 -69.18 -57.43
CA SER A 23 -21.51 -68.32 -57.81
C SER A 23 -21.99 -66.92 -58.22
N THR A 24 -23.06 -66.84 -59.02
CA THR A 24 -23.70 -65.57 -59.39
C THR A 24 -24.41 -64.92 -58.19
N GLY A 25 -25.06 -65.70 -57.33
CA GLY A 25 -25.64 -65.23 -56.07
C GLY A 25 -24.58 -64.70 -55.09
N LEU A 26 -23.42 -65.35 -55.02
CA LEU A 26 -22.29 -64.91 -54.18
C LEU A 26 -21.61 -63.67 -54.78
N SER A 27 -21.46 -63.61 -56.10
CA SER A 27 -20.91 -62.44 -56.82
C SER A 27 -21.80 -61.19 -56.66
N THR A 28 -23.12 -61.35 -56.76
CA THR A 28 -24.07 -60.27 -56.49
C THR A 28 -24.06 -59.85 -55.02
N THR A 29 -23.95 -60.81 -54.09
CA THR A 29 -23.78 -60.51 -52.66
C THR A 29 -22.47 -59.74 -52.40
N ASN A 30 -21.35 -60.16 -53.01
CA ASN A 30 -20.07 -59.47 -52.90
C ASN A 30 -20.16 -58.05 -53.45
N SER A 31 -20.77 -57.87 -54.64
CA SER A 31 -20.97 -56.56 -55.27
C SER A 31 -21.85 -55.64 -54.42
N ASN A 32 -22.88 -56.18 -53.76
CA ASN A 32 -23.74 -55.44 -52.84
C ASN A 32 -22.99 -55.05 -51.55
N VAL A 33 -22.16 -55.94 -51.01
CA VAL A 33 -21.30 -55.66 -49.85
C VAL A 33 -20.26 -54.60 -50.20
N ASP A 34 -19.64 -54.68 -51.38
CA ASP A 34 -18.69 -53.68 -51.88
C ASP A 34 -19.37 -52.31 -52.07
N SER A 35 -20.58 -52.30 -52.63
CA SER A 35 -21.37 -51.07 -52.83
C SER A 35 -21.81 -50.46 -51.50
N LEU A 36 -22.21 -51.28 -50.52
CA LEU A 36 -22.56 -50.84 -49.18
C LEU A 36 -21.34 -50.33 -48.41
N SER A 37 -20.19 -51.00 -48.53
CA SER A 37 -18.91 -50.57 -47.96
C SER A 37 -18.47 -49.23 -48.56
N THR A 38 -18.57 -49.08 -49.88
CA THR A 38 -18.25 -47.83 -50.59
C THR A 38 -19.21 -46.71 -50.21
N SER A 39 -20.51 -46.98 -50.11
CA SER A 39 -21.51 -45.99 -49.71
C SER A 39 -21.37 -45.59 -48.24
N THR A 40 -21.06 -46.55 -47.36
CA THR A 40 -20.85 -46.30 -45.92
C THR A 40 -19.56 -45.52 -45.70
N SER A 41 -18.46 -45.87 -46.38
CA SER A 41 -17.20 -45.12 -46.29
C SER A 41 -17.34 -43.71 -46.87
N SER A 42 -18.05 -43.53 -47.98
CA SER A 42 -18.33 -42.21 -48.57
C SER A 42 -19.26 -41.36 -47.69
N GLY A 43 -20.27 -41.99 -47.07
CA GLY A 43 -21.15 -41.34 -46.10
C GLY A 43 -20.39 -40.91 -44.85
N LEU A 44 -19.52 -41.78 -44.32
CA LEU A 44 -18.69 -41.49 -43.16
C LEU A 44 -17.62 -40.43 -43.47
N SER A 45 -17.01 -40.45 -44.66
CA SER A 45 -16.05 -39.42 -45.06
C SER A 45 -16.74 -38.06 -45.21
N THR A 46 -17.95 -38.01 -45.76
CA THR A 46 -18.73 -36.78 -45.87
C THR A 46 -19.14 -36.23 -44.50
N ALA A 47 -19.54 -37.11 -43.58
CA ALA A 47 -19.83 -36.74 -42.20
C ALA A 47 -18.57 -36.23 -41.48
N THR A 48 -17.43 -36.88 -41.67
CA THR A 48 -16.14 -36.46 -41.11
C THR A 48 -15.74 -35.07 -41.63
N SER A 49 -15.79 -34.85 -42.94
CA SER A 49 -15.52 -33.54 -43.55
C SER A 49 -16.47 -32.44 -43.07
N SER A 50 -17.73 -32.78 -42.82
CA SER A 50 -18.72 -31.84 -42.28
C SER A 50 -18.43 -31.48 -40.82
N ILE A 51 -17.99 -32.46 -40.02
CA ILE A 51 -17.55 -32.26 -38.63
C ILE A 51 -16.27 -31.40 -38.60
N ASP A 52 -15.31 -31.66 -39.49
CA ASP A 52 -14.09 -30.85 -39.61
C ASP A 52 -14.40 -29.41 -40.05
N SER A 53 -15.33 -29.23 -40.99
CA SER A 53 -15.81 -27.90 -41.40
C SER A 53 -16.53 -27.18 -40.27
N LEU A 54 -17.31 -27.90 -39.46
CA LEU A 54 -17.98 -27.33 -38.29
C LEU A 54 -16.96 -26.99 -37.18
N SER A 55 -15.94 -27.83 -36.98
CA SER A 55 -14.86 -27.61 -36.02
C SER A 55 -14.03 -26.37 -36.38
N THR A 56 -13.68 -26.22 -37.66
CA THR A 56 -13.00 -25.02 -38.17
C THR A 56 -13.88 -23.78 -38.10
N GLY A 57 -15.18 -23.88 -38.43
CA GLY A 57 -16.15 -22.80 -38.28
C GLY A 57 -16.35 -22.37 -36.82
N LEU A 58 -16.40 -23.33 -35.89
CA LEU A 58 -16.51 -23.07 -34.45
C LEU A 58 -15.23 -22.46 -33.90
N SER A 59 -14.05 -22.94 -34.34
CA SER A 59 -12.75 -22.37 -33.96
C SER A 59 -12.60 -20.92 -34.44
N THR A 60 -13.07 -20.63 -35.65
CA THR A 60 -13.11 -19.27 -36.20
C THR A 60 -14.07 -18.38 -35.39
N THR A 61 -15.25 -18.89 -35.05
CA THR A 61 -16.22 -18.18 -34.20
C THR A 61 -15.63 -17.90 -32.81
N ASN A 62 -14.98 -18.88 -32.19
CA ASN A 62 -14.32 -18.72 -30.89
C ASN A 62 -13.19 -17.69 -30.95
N SER A 63 -12.42 -17.67 -32.04
CA SER A 63 -11.35 -16.69 -32.28
C SER A 63 -11.90 -15.28 -32.48
N ASN A 64 -13.03 -15.14 -33.19
CA ASN A 64 -13.72 -13.87 -33.39
C ASN A 64 -14.32 -13.35 -32.08
N VAL A 65 -14.95 -14.21 -31.28
CA VAL A 65 -15.47 -13.85 -29.95
C VAL A 65 -14.33 -13.44 -29.03
N SER A 66 -13.21 -14.16 -29.04
CA SER A 66 -12.02 -13.80 -28.27
C SER A 66 -11.48 -12.43 -28.69
N SER A 67 -11.33 -12.20 -30.01
CA SER A 67 -10.85 -10.93 -30.56
C SER A 67 -11.80 -9.76 -30.27
N LEU A 68 -13.11 -10.02 -30.28
CA LEU A 68 -14.12 -9.03 -29.92
C LEU A 68 -14.08 -8.73 -28.42
N SER A 69 -13.90 -9.75 -27.56
CA SER A 69 -13.76 -9.56 -26.12
C SER A 69 -12.52 -8.75 -25.75
N THR A 70 -11.38 -9.02 -26.42
CA THR A 70 -10.14 -8.25 -26.22
C THR A 70 -10.29 -6.82 -26.73
N SER A 71 -10.94 -6.63 -27.89
CA SER A 71 -11.16 -5.30 -28.47
C SER A 71 -12.16 -4.48 -27.65
N PHE A 72 -13.18 -5.12 -27.08
CA PHE A 72 -14.15 -4.46 -26.20
C PHE A 72 -13.53 -4.11 -24.84
N SER A 73 -12.72 -5.01 -24.27
CA SER A 73 -11.99 -4.77 -23.03
C SER A 73 -10.97 -3.63 -23.19
N SER A 74 -10.20 -3.62 -24.28
CA SER A 74 -9.25 -2.54 -24.57
C SER A 74 -9.95 -1.22 -24.88
N GLY A 75 -11.06 -1.25 -25.62
CA GLY A 75 -11.93 -0.10 -25.86
C GLY A 75 -12.47 0.49 -24.56
N LEU A 76 -12.98 -0.35 -23.66
CA LEU A 76 -13.50 0.08 -22.35
C LEU A 76 -12.38 0.64 -21.45
N SER A 77 -11.20 0.03 -21.45
CA SER A 77 -10.03 0.54 -20.71
C SER A 77 -9.56 1.90 -21.26
N THR A 78 -9.59 2.07 -22.58
CA THR A 78 -9.26 3.35 -23.23
C THR A 78 -10.31 4.42 -22.90
N ALA A 79 -11.60 4.06 -22.88
CA ALA A 79 -12.66 4.96 -22.47
C ALA A 79 -12.53 5.34 -20.98
N TYR A 80 -12.22 4.39 -20.10
CA TYR A 80 -12.03 4.63 -18.67
C TYR A 80 -10.85 5.57 -18.41
N SER A 81 -9.71 5.32 -19.06
CA SER A 81 -8.53 6.20 -18.97
C SER A 81 -8.79 7.60 -19.56
N GLY A 82 -9.57 7.69 -20.64
CA GLY A 82 -10.05 8.95 -21.21
C GLY A 82 -10.94 9.73 -20.24
N ILE A 83 -11.91 9.07 -19.60
CA ILE A 83 -12.78 9.68 -18.59
C ILE A 83 -11.99 10.13 -17.36
N PHE A 84 -11.01 9.34 -16.92
CA PHE A 84 -10.15 9.68 -15.79
C PHE A 84 -9.25 10.89 -16.13
N SER A 85 -8.68 10.93 -17.34
CA SER A 85 -7.91 12.07 -17.84
C SER A 85 -8.77 13.33 -17.98
N LEU A 86 -10.03 13.18 -18.40
CA LEU A 86 -10.99 14.28 -18.46
C LEU A 86 -11.38 14.76 -17.05
N SER A 87 -11.57 13.85 -16.10
CA SER A 87 -11.88 14.17 -14.70
C SER A 87 -10.74 14.95 -14.02
N THR A 88 -9.50 14.53 -14.25
CA THR A 88 -8.30 15.22 -13.76
C THR A 88 -8.12 16.58 -14.44
N GLY A 89 -8.33 16.66 -15.76
CA GLY A 89 -8.32 17.92 -16.52
C GLY A 89 -9.41 18.90 -16.06
N LEU A 90 -10.63 18.40 -15.79
CA LEU A 90 -11.74 19.20 -15.27
C LEU A 90 -11.48 19.66 -13.84
N SER A 91 -10.91 18.81 -12.99
CA SER A 91 -10.52 19.17 -11.61
C SER A 91 -9.43 20.24 -11.59
N THR A 92 -8.46 20.15 -12.50
CA THR A 92 -7.42 21.17 -12.70
C THR A 92 -8.03 22.48 -13.17
N THR A 93 -8.95 22.42 -14.14
CA THR A 93 -9.69 23.61 -14.63
C THR A 93 -10.51 24.26 -13.52
N ASN A 94 -11.21 23.47 -12.69
CA ASN A 94 -11.97 23.96 -11.55
C ASN A 94 -11.06 24.61 -10.49
N SER A 95 -9.88 24.03 -10.24
CA SER A 95 -8.89 24.58 -9.32
C SER A 95 -8.29 25.89 -9.82
N ASN A 96 -7.99 25.97 -11.12
CA ASN A 96 -7.52 27.19 -11.78
C ASN A 96 -8.59 28.29 -11.74
N LEU A 97 -9.86 27.94 -11.97
CA LEU A 97 -10.98 28.88 -11.88
C LEU A 97 -11.19 29.37 -10.44
N GLY A 98 -11.10 28.49 -9.44
CA GLY A 98 -11.14 28.86 -8.03
C GLY A 98 -9.99 29.78 -7.62
N SER A 99 -8.78 29.50 -8.12
CA SER A 99 -7.59 30.34 -7.91
C SER A 99 -7.74 31.70 -8.57
N LEU A 100 -8.21 31.75 -9.82
CA LEU A 100 -8.46 33.01 -10.54
C LEU A 100 -9.55 33.85 -9.87
N SER A 101 -10.63 33.23 -9.39
CA SER A 101 -11.69 33.89 -8.62
C SER A 101 -11.15 34.46 -7.30
N SER A 102 -10.31 33.71 -6.60
CA SER A 102 -9.66 34.15 -5.36
C SER A 102 -8.68 35.31 -5.61
N SER A 103 -7.84 35.20 -6.64
CA SER A 103 -6.90 36.26 -7.03
C SER A 103 -7.61 37.52 -7.52
N THR A 104 -8.72 37.38 -8.24
CA THR A 104 -9.50 38.52 -8.74
C THR A 104 -10.24 39.22 -7.59
N SER A 105 -10.85 38.47 -6.67
CA SER A 105 -11.54 39.04 -5.51
C SER A 105 -10.58 39.73 -4.53
N THR A 106 -9.41 39.13 -4.27
CA THR A 106 -8.35 39.75 -3.46
C THR A 106 -7.74 40.97 -4.15
N GLY A 107 -7.47 40.89 -5.45
CA GLY A 107 -7.01 42.03 -6.25
C GLY A 107 -8.00 43.19 -6.24
N LEU A 108 -9.29 42.92 -6.44
CA LEU A 108 -10.35 43.94 -6.40
C LEU A 108 -10.55 44.50 -4.99
N SER A 109 -10.47 43.67 -3.95
CA SER A 109 -10.55 44.12 -2.55
C SER A 109 -9.37 45.04 -2.18
N THR A 110 -8.16 44.72 -2.66
CA THR A 110 -6.97 45.54 -2.47
C THR A 110 -7.08 46.86 -3.22
N ALA A 111 -7.57 46.84 -4.47
CA ALA A 111 -7.83 48.04 -5.24
C ALA A 111 -8.90 48.92 -4.55
N ASN A 112 -9.99 48.33 -4.06
CA ASN A 112 -11.04 49.05 -3.34
C ASN A 112 -10.52 49.67 -2.03
N SER A 113 -9.66 48.95 -1.29
CA SER A 113 -8.99 49.44 -0.08
C SER A 113 -8.01 50.59 -0.39
N SER A 114 -7.31 50.50 -1.51
CA SER A 114 -6.40 51.55 -2.00
C SER A 114 -7.18 52.80 -2.42
N ILE A 115 -8.32 52.63 -3.09
CA ILE A 115 -9.24 53.73 -3.44
C ILE A 115 -9.82 54.35 -2.16
N GLY A 116 -10.21 53.54 -1.18
CA GLY A 116 -10.67 54.05 0.13
C GLY A 116 -9.58 54.84 0.86
N SER A 117 -8.35 54.35 0.85
CA SER A 117 -7.20 55.05 1.43
C SER A 117 -6.89 56.36 0.70
N LEU A 118 -6.95 56.36 -0.64
CA LEU A 118 -6.77 57.56 -1.45
C LEU A 118 -7.90 58.57 -1.23
N SER A 119 -9.14 58.12 -1.10
CA SER A 119 -10.30 58.97 -0.76
C SER A 119 -10.14 59.61 0.62
N THR A 120 -9.65 58.84 1.59
CA THR A 120 -9.36 59.33 2.95
C THR A 120 -8.20 60.33 2.92
N GLY A 121 -7.14 60.03 2.16
CA GLY A 121 -6.00 60.93 1.95
C GLY A 121 -6.41 62.23 1.27
N LEU A 122 -7.25 62.17 0.23
CA LEU A 122 -7.77 63.34 -0.47
C LEU A 122 -8.71 64.17 0.42
N SER A 123 -9.53 63.52 1.24
CA SER A 123 -10.39 64.22 2.22
C SER A 123 -9.57 64.92 3.30
N THR A 124 -8.47 64.31 3.73
CA THR A 124 -7.51 64.91 4.68
C THR A 124 -6.79 66.09 4.02
N ALA A 125 -6.32 65.94 2.79
CA ALA A 125 -5.71 67.03 2.02
C ALA A 125 -6.69 68.19 1.82
N ASN A 126 -7.96 67.90 1.48
CA ASN A 126 -9.00 68.92 1.33
C ASN A 126 -9.30 69.64 2.66
N SER A 127 -9.31 68.90 3.78
CA SER A 127 -9.46 69.48 5.12
C SER A 127 -8.26 70.36 5.50
N GLY A 128 -7.04 69.93 5.12
CA GLY A 128 -5.82 70.72 5.27
C GLY A 128 -5.84 71.99 4.43
N ILE A 129 -6.28 71.92 3.17
CA ILE A 129 -6.46 73.09 2.29
C ILE A 129 -7.52 74.04 2.86
N ASN A 130 -8.64 73.52 3.38
CA ASN A 130 -9.66 74.34 4.04
C ASN A 130 -9.12 75.01 5.30
N SER A 131 -8.35 74.29 6.12
CA SER A 131 -7.72 74.85 7.32
C SER A 131 -6.65 75.91 6.99
N LEU A 132 -5.92 75.70 5.89
CA LEU A 132 -4.97 76.69 5.39
C LEU A 132 -5.70 77.91 4.82
N SER A 133 -6.84 77.71 4.14
CA SER A 133 -7.70 78.78 3.62
C SER A 133 -8.29 79.63 4.75
N THR A 134 -8.78 78.99 5.83
CA THR A 134 -9.26 79.70 7.02
C THR A 134 -8.12 80.42 7.74
N GLY A 135 -6.94 79.78 7.86
CA GLY A 135 -5.72 80.40 8.42
C GLY A 135 -5.23 81.61 7.61
N LEU A 136 -5.25 81.52 6.28
CA LEU A 136 -4.89 82.63 5.40
C LEU A 136 -5.93 83.75 5.47
N SER A 137 -7.22 83.42 5.57
CA SER A 137 -8.30 84.40 5.76
C SER A 137 -8.17 85.14 7.08
N THR A 138 -7.84 84.44 8.17
CA THR A 138 -7.55 85.08 9.47
C THR A 138 -6.31 85.94 9.41
N THR A 139 -5.25 85.49 8.72
CA THR A 139 -4.05 86.31 8.49
C THR A 139 -4.41 87.57 7.70
N ASN A 140 -5.24 87.47 6.67
CA ASN A 140 -5.71 88.60 5.89
C ASN A 140 -6.58 89.56 6.73
N SER A 141 -7.45 89.05 7.59
CA SER A 141 -8.23 89.85 8.55
C SER A 141 -7.35 90.54 9.59
N ASN A 142 -6.29 89.88 10.06
CA ASN A 142 -5.31 90.45 10.99
C ASN A 142 -4.50 91.56 10.32
N VAL A 143 -4.05 91.36 9.08
CA VAL A 143 -3.40 92.39 8.26
C VAL A 143 -4.35 93.56 8.00
N GLY A 144 -5.62 93.29 7.71
CA GLY A 144 -6.66 94.32 7.57
C GLY A 144 -6.88 95.12 8.86
N SER A 145 -6.96 94.43 10.01
CA SER A 145 -7.12 95.07 11.32
C SER A 145 -5.90 95.89 11.71
N LEU A 146 -4.69 95.40 11.40
CA LEU A 146 -3.44 96.13 11.61
C LEU A 146 -3.37 97.37 10.70
N SER A 147 -3.82 97.26 9.45
CA SER A 147 -3.95 98.39 8.50
C SER A 147 -4.93 99.45 9.01
N SER A 148 -6.09 99.03 9.52
CA SER A 148 -7.04 99.93 10.17
C SER A 148 -6.47 100.57 11.43
N GLY A 149 -5.80 99.79 12.28
CA GLY A 149 -5.14 100.30 13.49
C GLY A 149 -4.01 101.29 13.19
N LEU A 150 -3.23 101.05 12.14
CA LEU A 150 -2.21 101.98 11.66
C LEU A 150 -2.84 103.25 11.07
N SER A 151 -3.96 103.13 10.34
CA SER A 151 -4.74 104.29 9.87
C SER A 151 -5.29 105.11 11.04
N THR A 152 -5.86 104.48 12.07
CA THR A 152 -6.31 105.16 13.29
C THR A 152 -5.15 105.85 13.99
N THR A 153 -3.98 105.20 14.09
CA THR A 153 -2.76 105.81 14.65
C THR A 153 -2.35 107.03 13.83
N ASN A 154 -2.39 106.95 12.51
CA ASN A 154 -2.08 108.06 11.61
C ASN A 154 -3.10 109.21 11.75
N SER A 155 -4.40 108.91 11.86
CA SER A 155 -5.47 109.89 12.12
C SER A 155 -5.34 110.55 13.49
N ASN A 156 -4.97 109.79 14.52
CA ASN A 156 -4.70 110.30 15.86
C ASN A 156 -3.48 111.21 15.86
N LEU A 157 -2.40 110.84 15.16
CA LEU A 157 -1.20 111.67 15.01
C LEU A 157 -1.52 112.96 14.24
N ASN A 158 -2.33 112.89 13.19
CA ASN A 158 -2.78 114.07 12.44
C ASN A 158 -3.70 114.98 13.28
N SER A 159 -4.58 114.39 14.08
CA SER A 159 -5.44 115.12 15.02
C SER A 159 -4.61 115.77 16.12
N LEU A 160 -3.63 115.07 16.69
CA LEU A 160 -2.70 115.62 17.68
C LEU A 160 -1.85 116.75 17.08
N SER A 161 -1.38 116.60 15.84
CA SER A 161 -0.69 117.65 15.09
C SER A 161 -1.58 118.88 14.92
N THR A 162 -2.85 118.69 14.53
CA THR A 162 -3.85 119.76 14.35
C THR A 162 -4.23 120.42 15.68
N SER A 163 -4.40 119.65 16.76
CA SER A 163 -4.67 120.16 18.10
C SER A 163 -3.49 120.91 18.68
N THR A 164 -2.26 120.46 18.41
CA THR A 164 -1.03 121.17 18.85
C THR A 164 -0.86 122.47 18.07
N SER A 165 -1.11 122.49 16.75
CA SER A 165 -1.06 123.72 15.95
C SER A 165 -2.16 124.71 16.32
N SER A 166 -3.38 124.23 16.57
CA SER A 166 -4.52 125.04 17.02
C SER A 166 -4.35 125.53 18.46
N GLY A 167 -3.78 124.71 19.33
CA GLY A 167 -3.41 125.09 20.70
C GLY A 167 -2.36 126.18 20.69
N LEU A 168 -1.31 126.04 19.88
CA LEU A 168 -0.28 127.07 19.72
C LEU A 168 -0.83 128.36 19.08
N SER A 169 -1.77 128.27 18.13
CA SER A 169 -2.44 129.45 17.56
C SER A 169 -3.37 130.14 18.56
N THR A 170 -4.04 129.37 19.42
CA THR A 170 -4.89 129.89 20.51
C THR A 170 -4.04 130.59 21.57
N VAL A 171 -2.89 130.01 21.94
CA VAL A 171 -1.91 130.66 22.82
C VAL A 171 -1.39 131.95 22.19
N THR A 172 -1.04 131.93 20.89
CA THR A 172 -0.62 133.14 20.15
C THR A 172 -1.71 134.21 20.14
N SER A 173 -2.97 133.82 19.92
CA SER A 173 -4.13 134.73 19.90
C SER A 173 -4.47 135.27 21.29
N SER A 174 -4.28 134.45 22.34
CA SER A 174 -4.46 134.84 23.74
C SER A 174 -3.39 135.84 24.17
N VAL A 175 -2.12 135.64 23.76
CA VAL A 175 -1.03 136.59 23.98
C VAL A 175 -1.29 137.92 23.25
N ASN A 176 -1.80 137.88 22.00
CA ASN A 176 -2.22 139.08 21.26
C ASN A 176 -3.44 139.79 21.86
N SER A 177 -4.38 139.03 22.43
CA SER A 177 -5.56 139.60 23.11
C SER A 177 -5.17 140.20 24.46
N LEU A 178 -4.21 139.60 25.16
CA LEU A 178 -3.64 140.14 26.39
C LEU A 178 -2.83 141.42 26.10
N SER A 179 -2.03 141.45 25.03
CA SER A 179 -1.33 142.68 24.61
C SER A 179 -2.30 143.80 24.24
N SER A 180 -3.41 143.47 23.56
CA SER A 180 -4.49 144.40 23.23
C SER A 180 -5.25 144.88 24.48
N SER A 181 -5.45 144.00 25.47
CA SER A 181 -6.11 144.31 26.75
C SER A 181 -5.23 145.19 27.66
N VAL A 182 -3.91 144.98 27.67
CA VAL A 182 -2.95 145.85 28.38
C VAL A 182 -2.87 147.23 27.72
N SER A 183 -2.89 147.29 26.39
CA SER A 183 -2.93 148.54 25.61
C SER A 183 -4.22 149.35 25.86
N THR A 184 -5.38 148.68 25.91
CA THR A 184 -6.68 149.30 26.22
C THR A 184 -6.87 149.63 27.71
N GLY A 185 -6.24 148.88 28.62
CA GLY A 185 -6.19 149.20 30.05
C GLY A 185 -5.36 150.46 30.37
N LEU A 186 -4.29 150.69 29.61
CA LEU A 186 -3.46 151.89 29.71
C LEU A 186 -4.17 153.12 29.11
N SER A 187 -4.93 152.97 28.01
CA SER A 187 -5.73 154.04 27.41
C SER A 187 -6.98 154.42 28.21
N THR A 188 -7.61 153.47 28.89
CA THR A 188 -8.74 153.74 29.81
C THR A 188 -8.29 154.37 31.14
N SER A 189 -7.03 154.19 31.55
CA SER A 189 -6.46 154.92 32.69
C SER A 189 -6.09 156.36 32.33
N ALA A 190 -5.66 156.62 31.08
CA ALA A 190 -5.42 157.97 30.56
C ALA A 190 -6.72 158.79 30.43
N SER A 191 -7.83 158.19 29.97
CA SER A 191 -9.12 158.88 29.84
C SER A 191 -9.85 159.13 31.18
N ARG A 192 -9.54 158.35 32.23
CA ARG A 192 -10.01 158.59 33.61
C ARG A 192 -9.32 159.79 34.27
N ILE A 193 -8.09 160.13 33.86
CA ILE A 193 -7.36 161.33 34.29
C ILE A 193 -7.93 162.59 33.60
N ASP A 194 -8.38 162.48 32.35
CA ASP A 194 -9.07 163.57 31.61
C ASP A 194 -10.52 163.81 32.07
N SER A 195 -11.20 162.79 32.61
CA SER A 195 -12.59 162.90 33.10
C SER A 195 -12.68 163.47 34.54
N LEU A 196 -11.62 163.33 35.33
CA LEU A 196 -11.47 164.00 36.63
C LEU A 196 -11.18 165.50 36.48
N SER A 197 -10.59 165.90 35.34
CA SER A 197 -10.29 167.29 34.97
C SER A 197 -11.55 168.11 34.59
N THR A 198 -12.59 167.46 34.07
CA THR A 198 -13.83 168.13 33.62
C THR A 198 -14.95 168.13 34.68
N GLY A 199 -15.03 167.09 35.53
CA GLY A 199 -16.01 166.96 36.62
C GLY A 199 -15.88 167.97 37.78
N LEU A 200 -14.76 168.71 37.85
CA LEU A 200 -14.53 169.73 38.87
C LEU A 200 -15.08 171.13 38.48
N SER A 201 -15.57 171.33 37.25
CA SER A 201 -15.89 172.67 36.73
C SER A 201 -17.37 173.07 36.65
N THR A 202 -18.35 172.14 36.67
CA THR A 202 -19.76 172.54 36.37
C THR A 202 -20.86 171.84 37.19
N VAL A 203 -20.53 171.27 38.35
CA VAL A 203 -21.49 171.02 39.45
C VAL A 203 -21.92 172.32 40.15
N GLY A 204 -21.43 173.47 39.68
CA GLY A 204 -21.69 174.77 40.27
C GLY A 204 -23.07 175.38 40.02
N SER A 205 -23.88 174.90 39.08
CA SER A 205 -25.14 175.64 38.80
C SER A 205 -26.20 174.85 38.04
N SER A 206 -27.39 174.80 38.65
CA SER A 206 -28.71 174.56 38.02
C SER A 206 -29.03 173.10 37.72
N VAL A 207 -29.63 172.30 38.61
CA VAL A 207 -30.70 172.56 39.62
C VAL A 207 -32.08 172.91 39.05
N ASP A 208 -32.29 173.15 37.75
CA ASP A 208 -33.61 173.64 37.32
C ASP A 208 -34.63 172.63 36.81
N SER A 209 -34.29 171.37 36.49
CA SER A 209 -35.33 170.42 36.06
C SER A 209 -34.73 169.08 35.66
N LEU A 210 -35.19 167.92 36.14
CA LEU A 210 -36.59 167.66 36.40
C LEU A 210 -37.17 166.75 35.32
N SER A 211 -38.47 166.88 35.18
CA SER A 211 -39.19 166.94 33.93
C SER A 211 -38.84 166.06 32.72
N THR A 212 -38.65 164.77 32.98
CA THR A 212 -39.62 163.76 32.49
C THR A 212 -39.43 163.16 31.09
N GLY A 213 -38.89 161.92 31.01
CA GLY A 213 -39.59 160.93 30.18
C GLY A 213 -38.88 159.81 29.42
N LEU A 214 -37.65 159.33 29.73
CA LEU A 214 -37.14 158.19 28.92
C LEU A 214 -36.38 157.07 29.62
N SER A 215 -36.55 156.94 30.94
CA SER A 215 -36.02 155.82 31.74
C SER A 215 -36.84 154.50 31.69
N THR A 216 -37.67 154.23 30.68
CA THR A 216 -38.60 153.07 30.75
C THR A 216 -38.47 151.95 29.71
N THR A 217 -37.50 151.95 28.78
CA THR A 217 -37.43 150.87 27.75
C THR A 217 -36.08 150.14 27.62
N ASN A 218 -34.94 150.73 27.99
CA ASN A 218 -33.63 150.12 27.66
C ASN A 218 -33.05 149.15 28.72
N SER A 219 -33.73 148.96 29.86
CA SER A 219 -33.28 148.05 30.94
C SER A 219 -33.93 146.65 30.89
N ALA A 220 -34.84 146.37 29.95
CA ALA A 220 -35.51 145.07 29.82
C ALA A 220 -34.75 144.03 28.96
N VAL A 221 -33.73 144.43 28.20
CA VAL A 221 -32.95 143.54 27.31
C VAL A 221 -31.71 142.93 27.99
N GLY A 222 -31.17 143.55 29.04
CA GLY A 222 -29.98 143.06 29.77
C GLY A 222 -30.24 141.85 30.67
N SER A 223 -31.42 141.75 31.28
CA SER A 223 -31.75 140.67 32.23
C SER A 223 -32.22 139.37 31.55
N LEU A 224 -32.68 139.43 30.30
CA LEU A 224 -33.03 138.25 29.49
C LEU A 224 -31.78 137.52 28.97
N SER A 225 -30.66 138.24 28.79
CA SER A 225 -29.35 137.71 28.37
C SER A 225 -28.69 136.82 29.44
N THR A 226 -28.85 137.17 30.72
CA THR A 226 -28.34 136.39 31.87
C THR A 226 -29.16 135.12 32.15
N GLY A 227 -30.47 135.14 31.86
CA GLY A 227 -31.32 133.95 31.95
C GLY A 227 -31.04 132.92 30.85
N LEU A 228 -30.82 133.39 29.61
CA LEU A 228 -30.52 132.52 28.46
C LEU A 228 -29.14 131.84 28.57
N SER A 229 -28.14 132.51 29.16
CA SER A 229 -26.80 131.96 29.39
C SER A 229 -26.75 130.90 30.51
N THR A 230 -27.63 131.00 31.50
CA THR A 230 -27.80 129.98 32.56
C THR A 230 -28.48 128.72 31.99
N THR A 231 -29.51 128.88 31.15
CA THR A 231 -30.12 127.76 30.41
C THR A 231 -29.13 127.10 29.44
N ASN A 232 -28.29 127.87 28.74
CA ASN A 232 -27.26 127.33 27.85
C ASN A 232 -26.19 126.53 28.63
N SER A 233 -25.78 126.99 29.82
CA SER A 233 -24.83 126.28 30.69
C SER A 233 -25.42 124.98 31.27
N ASN A 234 -26.72 124.96 31.59
CA ASN A 234 -27.43 123.75 32.01
C ASN A 234 -27.62 122.76 30.85
N VAL A 235 -27.88 123.23 29.62
CA VAL A 235 -27.93 122.40 28.41
C VAL A 235 -26.55 121.80 28.08
N SER A 236 -25.46 122.55 28.27
CA SER A 236 -24.09 122.03 28.14
C SER A 236 -23.72 121.02 29.24
N SER A 237 -24.22 121.19 30.46
CA SER A 237 -24.03 120.23 31.56
C SER A 237 -24.85 118.94 31.37
N LEU A 238 -26.06 119.05 30.82
CA LEU A 238 -26.88 117.89 30.46
C LEU A 238 -26.30 117.15 29.24
N SER A 239 -25.72 117.88 28.28
CA SER A 239 -24.96 117.34 27.14
C SER A 239 -23.73 116.53 27.57
N THR A 240 -22.97 117.05 28.55
CA THR A 240 -21.84 116.33 29.15
C THR A 240 -22.30 115.12 29.95
N GLY A 241 -23.37 115.24 30.76
CA GLY A 241 -23.99 114.10 31.46
C GLY A 241 -24.46 112.99 30.51
N LEU A 242 -25.16 113.35 29.44
CA LEU A 242 -25.67 112.40 28.43
C LEU A 242 -24.53 111.73 27.64
N SER A 243 -23.43 112.42 27.37
CA SER A 243 -22.26 111.83 26.70
C SER A 243 -21.46 110.88 27.60
N THR A 244 -21.39 111.11 28.92
CA THR A 244 -20.89 110.10 29.88
C THR A 244 -21.77 108.86 29.91
N THR A 245 -23.10 109.00 29.96
CA THR A 245 -24.02 107.87 29.90
C THR A 245 -23.86 107.08 28.61
N ASN A 246 -23.71 107.76 27.46
CA ASN A 246 -23.48 107.12 26.17
C ASN A 246 -22.14 106.36 26.13
N SER A 247 -21.11 106.91 26.79
CA SER A 247 -19.80 106.25 26.91
C SER A 247 -19.88 104.98 27.77
N THR A 248 -20.58 105.03 28.91
CA THR A 248 -20.82 103.87 29.78
C THR A 248 -21.62 102.79 29.06
N VAL A 249 -22.67 103.16 28.32
CA VAL A 249 -23.46 102.22 27.49
C VAL A 249 -22.58 101.57 26.43
N ASN A 250 -21.68 102.31 25.77
CA ASN A 250 -20.71 101.73 24.83
C ASN A 250 -19.70 100.80 25.51
N SER A 251 -19.23 101.12 26.73
CA SER A 251 -18.37 100.23 27.52
C SER A 251 -19.08 98.94 27.94
N LEU A 252 -20.36 99.00 28.32
CA LEU A 252 -21.15 97.80 28.59
C LEU A 252 -21.39 96.98 27.31
N SER A 253 -21.67 97.65 26.18
CA SER A 253 -21.86 97.00 24.87
C SER A 253 -20.60 96.23 24.42
N THR A 254 -19.42 96.83 24.61
CA THR A 254 -18.14 96.18 24.31
C THR A 254 -17.81 95.04 25.29
N GLY A 255 -18.10 95.20 26.58
CA GLY A 255 -17.95 94.12 27.57
C GLY A 255 -18.88 92.93 27.32
N LEU A 256 -20.14 93.19 26.94
CA LEU A 256 -21.09 92.16 26.56
C LEU A 256 -20.68 91.46 25.26
N SER A 257 -20.18 92.20 24.27
CA SER A 257 -19.66 91.65 23.02
C SER A 257 -18.47 90.72 23.27
N THR A 258 -17.54 91.11 24.15
CA THR A 258 -16.40 90.27 24.56
C THR A 258 -16.85 88.99 25.25
N THR A 259 -17.87 89.10 26.12
CA THR A 259 -18.47 87.94 26.79
C THR A 259 -19.12 86.99 25.77
N ASN A 260 -19.80 87.52 24.75
CA ASN A 260 -20.37 86.70 23.67
C ASN A 260 -19.28 86.00 22.87
N SER A 261 -18.20 86.69 22.50
CA SER A 261 -17.07 86.08 21.78
C SER A 261 -16.35 84.99 22.60
N ASN A 262 -16.24 85.17 23.92
CA ASN A 262 -15.70 84.14 24.81
C ASN A 262 -16.64 82.93 24.90
N LEU A 263 -17.96 83.15 24.93
CA LEU A 263 -18.96 82.08 24.91
C LEU A 263 -18.95 81.32 23.58
N ASP A 264 -18.80 82.01 22.45
CA ASP A 264 -18.66 81.40 21.13
C ASP A 264 -17.35 80.56 21.03
N SER A 265 -16.26 81.07 21.61
CA SER A 265 -14.98 80.36 21.69
C SER A 265 -15.06 79.10 22.58
N LEU A 266 -15.79 79.18 23.70
CA LEU A 266 -16.04 78.03 24.55
C LEU A 266 -16.94 77.00 23.85
N SER A 267 -17.99 77.46 23.16
CA SER A 267 -18.89 76.62 22.37
C SER A 267 -18.15 75.84 21.29
N THR A 268 -17.25 76.51 20.55
CA THR A 268 -16.41 75.86 19.53
C THR A 268 -15.42 74.87 20.15
N SER A 269 -14.79 75.19 21.28
CA SER A 269 -13.91 74.26 22.00
C SER A 269 -14.65 73.01 22.49
N VAL A 270 -15.84 73.18 23.07
CA VAL A 270 -16.70 72.08 23.51
C VAL A 270 -17.18 71.24 22.31
N GLY A 271 -17.51 71.86 21.19
CA GLY A 271 -17.85 71.16 19.94
C GLY A 271 -16.69 70.32 19.38
N GLY A 272 -15.45 70.83 19.49
CA GLY A 272 -14.24 70.09 19.14
C GLY A 272 -14.00 68.89 20.06
N ALA A 273 -14.16 69.05 21.38
CA ALA A 273 -14.05 67.97 22.34
C ALA A 273 -15.13 66.89 22.13
N ALA A 274 -16.38 67.28 21.87
CA ALA A 274 -17.46 66.36 21.55
C ALA A 274 -17.17 65.55 20.27
N SER A 275 -16.63 66.21 19.24
CA SER A 275 -16.21 65.55 18.01
C SER A 275 -15.05 64.58 18.23
N GLY A 276 -14.05 64.94 19.05
CA GLY A 276 -12.94 64.07 19.42
C GLY A 276 -13.39 62.82 20.19
N ILE A 277 -14.32 62.97 21.13
CA ILE A 277 -14.92 61.84 21.87
C ILE A 277 -15.72 60.94 20.91
N ALA A 278 -16.49 61.52 19.98
CA ALA A 278 -17.22 60.75 18.97
C ALA A 278 -16.29 59.96 18.05
N SER A 279 -15.18 60.56 17.60
CA SER A 279 -14.15 59.89 16.82
C SER A 279 -13.48 58.76 17.61
N LEU A 280 -13.09 58.99 18.86
CA LEU A 280 -12.50 57.96 19.72
C LEU A 280 -13.48 56.79 19.96
N SER A 281 -14.76 57.09 20.22
CA SER A 281 -15.82 56.08 20.35
C SER A 281 -15.96 55.26 19.07
N THR A 282 -15.92 55.91 17.91
CA THR A 282 -16.00 55.24 16.60
C THR A 282 -14.76 54.37 16.36
N SER A 283 -13.54 54.87 16.60
CA SER A 283 -12.31 54.09 16.47
C SER A 283 -12.23 52.91 17.44
N THR A 284 -12.70 53.09 18.67
CA THR A 284 -12.70 52.03 19.68
C THR A 284 -13.73 50.96 19.36
N SER A 285 -14.95 51.35 18.98
CA SER A 285 -16.01 50.41 18.59
C SER A 285 -15.66 49.62 17.34
N THR A 286 -15.10 50.27 16.32
CA THR A 286 -14.62 49.59 15.10
C THR A 286 -13.44 48.66 15.38
N GLY A 287 -12.47 49.09 16.20
CA GLY A 287 -11.36 48.24 16.65
C GLY A 287 -11.84 47.00 17.42
N LEU A 288 -12.77 47.18 18.36
CA LEU A 288 -13.35 46.09 19.14
C LEU A 288 -14.19 45.14 18.28
N SER A 289 -14.96 45.66 17.32
CA SER A 289 -15.73 44.85 16.36
C SER A 289 -14.82 43.99 15.49
N THR A 290 -13.71 44.55 15.03
CA THR A 290 -12.69 43.82 14.26
C THR A 290 -12.09 42.70 15.11
N ALA A 291 -11.65 43.00 16.33
CA ALA A 291 -11.09 42.01 17.24
C ALA A 291 -12.07 40.86 17.55
N THR A 292 -13.33 41.20 17.80
CA THR A 292 -14.41 40.21 18.03
C THR A 292 -14.59 39.30 16.82
N SER A 293 -14.55 39.86 15.61
CA SER A 293 -14.67 39.10 14.36
C SER A 293 -13.49 38.13 14.15
N SER A 294 -12.26 38.58 14.45
CA SER A 294 -11.06 37.74 14.39
C SER A 294 -11.11 36.59 15.41
N ILE A 295 -11.57 36.85 16.64
CA ILE A 295 -11.74 35.82 17.68
C ILE A 295 -12.80 34.80 17.26
N SER A 296 -13.92 35.24 16.68
CA SER A 296 -14.96 34.34 16.17
C SER A 296 -14.44 33.43 15.05
N SER A 297 -13.65 33.99 14.14
CA SER A 297 -13.00 33.23 13.07
C SER A 297 -12.01 32.21 13.63
N LEU A 298 -11.18 32.60 14.60
CA LEU A 298 -10.26 31.69 15.28
C LEU A 298 -11.01 30.56 16.01
N SER A 299 -12.09 30.88 16.73
CA SER A 299 -12.94 29.89 17.39
C SER A 299 -13.50 28.87 16.40
N THR A 300 -13.96 29.33 15.24
CA THR A 300 -14.44 28.46 14.17
C THR A 300 -13.33 27.52 13.66
N THR A 301 -12.11 28.05 13.47
CA THR A 301 -10.95 27.26 13.07
C THR A 301 -10.58 26.21 14.14
N VAL A 302 -10.53 26.60 15.41
CA VAL A 302 -10.19 25.68 16.53
C VAL A 302 -11.23 24.57 16.66
N ASN A 303 -12.52 24.90 16.61
CA ASN A 303 -13.59 23.89 16.65
C ASN A 303 -13.50 22.95 15.46
N THR A 304 -13.19 23.47 14.26
CA THR A 304 -12.98 22.64 13.07
C THR A 304 -11.81 21.67 13.27
N ILE A 305 -10.69 22.11 13.86
CA ILE A 305 -9.54 21.25 14.17
C ILE A 305 -9.91 20.17 15.18
N ASN A 306 -10.62 20.52 16.24
CA ASN A 306 -11.02 19.58 17.29
C ASN A 306 -12.01 18.53 16.78
N ASP A 307 -12.97 18.94 15.95
CA ASP A 307 -14.08 18.07 15.54
C ASP A 307 -13.81 17.32 14.23
N LYS A 308 -13.00 17.88 13.32
CA LYS A 308 -12.75 17.32 11.98
C LYS A 308 -11.29 17.03 11.70
N GLY A 309 -10.36 17.51 12.52
CA GLY A 309 -8.93 17.34 12.34
C GLY A 309 -8.29 18.31 11.35
N THR A 310 -6.98 18.19 11.16
CA THR A 310 -6.18 19.01 10.24
C THR A 310 -5.97 18.29 8.91
N LYS A 311 -5.42 19.00 7.90
CA LYS A 311 -4.99 18.37 6.64
C LYS A 311 -4.09 17.15 6.96
N TYR A 312 -4.49 15.96 6.48
CA TYR A 312 -3.85 14.65 6.69
C TYR A 312 -4.14 13.92 8.02
N PHE A 313 -4.73 14.58 9.03
CA PHE A 313 -5.06 13.95 10.32
C PHE A 313 -6.54 14.08 10.60
N HIS A 314 -7.31 13.03 10.31
CA HIS A 314 -8.75 12.99 10.48
C HIS A 314 -9.16 11.79 11.33
N ALA A 315 -9.95 12.03 12.37
CA ALA A 315 -10.62 10.99 13.13
C ALA A 315 -12.13 11.13 12.91
N ASN A 316 -12.77 10.09 12.38
CA ASN A 316 -14.22 10.04 12.26
C ASN A 316 -14.77 9.12 13.35
N SER A 317 -15.04 9.67 14.53
CA SER A 317 -15.59 8.91 15.67
C SER A 317 -16.33 9.81 16.65
N THR A 318 -17.28 9.22 17.38
CA THR A 318 -17.99 9.82 18.52
C THR A 318 -17.57 9.20 19.85
N ASN A 319 -16.65 8.24 19.82
CA ASN A 319 -16.14 7.57 21.01
C ASN A 319 -15.15 8.46 21.78
N THR A 320 -14.78 8.05 22.99
CA THR A 320 -13.77 8.73 23.80
C THR A 320 -12.43 8.86 23.06
N ASP A 321 -11.70 9.92 23.39
CA ASP A 321 -10.40 10.23 22.82
C ASP A 321 -9.35 9.12 23.08
N SER A 322 -8.26 9.21 22.33
CA SER A 322 -7.01 8.50 22.54
C SER A 322 -6.34 8.86 23.87
N LYS A 323 -5.55 7.95 24.43
CA LYS A 323 -4.82 8.13 25.68
C LYS A 323 -3.36 7.70 25.52
N ALA A 324 -2.49 8.67 25.27
CA ALA A 324 -1.04 8.50 25.37
C ALA A 324 -0.58 8.85 26.79
N SER A 325 -0.48 7.85 27.67
CA SER A 325 -0.12 8.03 29.09
C SER A 325 1.27 7.54 29.46
N GLY A 326 1.92 6.75 28.60
CA GLY A 326 3.34 6.42 28.75
C GLY A 326 4.25 7.57 28.34
N ALA A 327 5.47 7.61 28.88
CA ALA A 327 6.48 8.58 28.46
C ALA A 327 6.78 8.40 26.96
N GLU A 328 6.82 9.50 26.19
CA GLU A 328 7.09 9.47 24.74
C GLU A 328 6.14 8.56 23.93
N ALA A 329 4.94 8.29 24.45
CA ALA A 329 3.96 7.45 23.80
C ALA A 329 3.13 8.21 22.75
N VAL A 330 2.63 7.48 21.75
CA VAL A 330 1.73 8.02 20.71
C VAL A 330 0.47 7.17 20.65
N ALA A 331 -0.69 7.80 20.84
CA ALA A 331 -2.00 7.17 20.69
C ALA A 331 -2.80 7.89 19.60
N ILE A 332 -3.34 7.13 18.64
CA ILE A 332 -4.07 7.67 17.48
C ILE A 332 -5.40 6.90 17.31
N GLY A 333 -6.51 7.63 17.31
CA GLY A 333 -7.85 7.08 17.09
C GLY A 333 -8.61 6.79 18.39
N PRO A 334 -9.93 6.55 18.28
CA PRO A 334 -10.82 6.51 19.44
C PRO A 334 -10.49 5.36 20.38
N ARG A 335 -10.51 5.59 21.70
CA ARG A 335 -10.24 4.59 22.73
C ARG A 335 -8.86 3.91 22.61
N SER A 336 -7.95 4.43 21.78
CA SER A 336 -6.58 3.92 21.70
C SER A 336 -5.85 4.26 23.00
N GLU A 337 -5.07 3.32 23.53
CA GLU A 337 -4.34 3.47 24.78
C GLU A 337 -2.88 3.07 24.57
N ALA A 338 -1.98 4.06 24.63
CA ALA A 338 -0.54 3.87 24.65
C ALA A 338 -0.05 4.21 26.07
N SER A 339 0.05 3.21 26.94
CA SER A 339 0.39 3.39 28.38
C SER A 339 1.80 2.95 28.75
N GLY A 340 2.50 2.19 27.90
CA GLY A 340 3.93 1.91 28.08
C GLY A 340 4.83 3.06 27.64
N ALA A 341 6.04 3.17 28.18
CA ALA A 341 7.04 4.13 27.69
C ALA A 341 7.40 3.81 26.22
N ASN A 342 7.62 4.83 25.39
CA ASN A 342 7.96 4.68 23.96
C ASN A 342 6.94 3.83 23.16
N SER A 343 5.69 3.74 23.62
CA SER A 343 4.67 2.88 23.00
C SER A 343 3.89 3.60 21.89
N PHE A 344 3.37 2.82 20.94
CA PHE A 344 2.58 3.33 19.82
C PHE A 344 1.27 2.55 19.70
N ALA A 345 0.13 3.22 19.87
CA ALA A 345 -1.20 2.63 19.68
C ALA A 345 -1.97 3.39 18.59
N ALA A 346 -2.39 2.72 17.52
CA ALA A 346 -3.14 3.34 16.44
C ALA A 346 -4.33 2.49 15.99
N GLY A 347 -5.54 3.04 16.10
CA GLY A 347 -6.79 2.36 15.73
C GLY A 347 -7.81 2.31 16.87
N ASN A 348 -9.07 2.04 16.54
CA ASN A 348 -10.15 2.02 17.51
C ASN A 348 -9.92 0.91 18.56
N GLY A 349 -9.70 1.31 19.81
CA GLY A 349 -9.42 0.39 20.92
C GLY A 349 -8.07 -0.33 20.85
N ALA A 350 -7.11 0.16 20.06
CA ALA A 350 -5.74 -0.36 20.06
C ALA A 350 -5.06 -0.10 21.43
N ARG A 351 -4.38 -1.09 22.01
CA ARG A 351 -3.79 -1.01 23.35
C ARG A 351 -2.32 -1.43 23.32
N ALA A 352 -1.41 -0.48 23.45
CA ALA A 352 0.02 -0.70 23.64
C ALA A 352 0.36 -0.39 25.11
N THR A 353 0.37 -1.43 25.95
CA THR A 353 0.33 -1.27 27.42
C THR A 353 1.65 -1.52 28.13
N ALA A 354 2.68 -1.90 27.39
CA ALA A 354 4.02 -2.17 27.90
C ALA A 354 5.07 -1.35 27.14
N ASP A 355 6.28 -1.23 27.70
CA ASP A 355 7.32 -0.37 27.15
C ASP A 355 7.78 -0.83 25.76
N GLY A 356 7.93 0.12 24.83
CA GLY A 356 8.28 -0.12 23.43
C GLY A 356 7.23 -0.93 22.64
N ALA A 357 6.02 -1.11 23.17
CA ALA A 357 4.98 -1.89 22.51
C ALA A 357 4.32 -1.12 21.35
N VAL A 358 3.94 -1.85 20.30
CA VAL A 358 3.28 -1.31 19.10
C VAL A 358 1.97 -2.06 18.87
N ALA A 359 0.85 -1.36 18.92
CA ALA A 359 -0.49 -1.90 18.66
C ALA A 359 -1.16 -1.12 17.52
N VAL A 360 -1.44 -1.78 16.40
CA VAL A 360 -2.06 -1.14 15.22
C VAL A 360 -3.25 -1.94 14.71
N GLY A 361 -4.43 -1.31 14.65
CA GLY A 361 -5.67 -1.92 14.17
C GLY A 361 -6.80 -1.93 15.21
N PHE A 362 -7.99 -2.37 14.80
CA PHE A 362 -9.16 -2.42 15.69
C PHE A 362 -8.93 -3.44 16.82
N GLY A 363 -8.89 -2.99 18.06
CA GLY A 363 -8.72 -3.86 19.22
C GLY A 363 -7.39 -4.62 19.28
N ALA A 364 -6.36 -4.18 18.56
CA ALA A 364 -5.01 -4.77 18.65
C ALA A 364 -4.44 -4.56 20.06
N GLN A 365 -3.77 -5.57 20.62
CA GLN A 365 -3.28 -5.57 22.00
C GLN A 365 -1.82 -6.03 22.07
N ALA A 366 -0.92 -5.08 22.34
CA ALA A 366 0.48 -5.33 22.61
C ALA A 366 0.72 -5.11 24.12
N THR A 367 0.85 -6.19 24.87
CA THR A 367 0.80 -6.18 26.35
C THR A 367 2.11 -6.61 27.02
N GLY A 368 3.12 -7.01 26.26
CA GLY A 368 4.47 -7.23 26.80
C GLY A 368 5.50 -6.27 26.21
N THR A 369 6.64 -6.16 26.87
CA THR A 369 7.74 -5.25 26.46
C THR A 369 8.18 -5.56 25.03
N ASN A 370 8.38 -4.51 24.23
CA ASN A 370 8.72 -4.57 22.80
C ASN A 370 7.78 -5.44 21.94
N ALA A 371 6.55 -5.68 22.40
CA ALA A 371 5.59 -6.49 21.64
C ALA A 371 5.03 -5.73 20.44
N ILE A 372 4.78 -6.44 19.34
CA ILE A 372 4.19 -5.88 18.12
C ILE A 372 2.89 -6.62 17.84
N ALA A 373 1.75 -5.93 17.90
CA ALA A 373 0.44 -6.45 17.54
C ALA A 373 -0.15 -5.61 16.40
N ILE A 374 -0.24 -6.17 15.19
CA ILE A 374 -0.74 -5.48 14.01
C ILE A 374 -1.88 -6.28 13.37
N GLY A 375 -3.05 -5.68 13.26
CA GLY A 375 -4.26 -6.30 12.72
C GLY A 375 -5.41 -6.32 13.73
N THR A 376 -6.62 -6.49 13.21
CA THR A 376 -7.85 -6.53 14.01
C THR A 376 -7.76 -7.63 15.07
N GLY A 377 -7.82 -7.28 16.35
CA GLY A 377 -7.79 -8.24 17.47
C GLY A 377 -6.48 -9.01 17.63
N ALA A 378 -5.38 -8.58 16.99
CA ALA A 378 -4.06 -9.18 17.19
C ALA A 378 -3.63 -9.06 18.66
N LEU A 379 -3.01 -10.10 19.23
CA LEU A 379 -2.58 -10.15 20.63
C LEU A 379 -1.11 -10.58 20.72
N ALA A 380 -0.26 -9.68 21.20
CA ALA A 380 1.17 -9.93 21.41
C ALA A 380 1.57 -9.68 22.87
N THR A 381 2.20 -10.68 23.51
CA THR A 381 2.71 -10.65 24.89
C THR A 381 4.23 -10.90 24.90
N GLY A 382 5.02 -9.84 24.70
CA GLY A 382 6.49 -9.93 24.58
C GLY A 382 6.91 -10.70 23.33
N SER A 383 6.28 -10.41 22.20
CA SER A 383 6.26 -11.24 20.99
C SER A 383 5.79 -10.41 19.78
N GLN A 384 5.65 -11.05 18.62
CA GLN A 384 5.16 -10.40 17.40
C GLN A 384 3.93 -11.14 16.86
N ALA A 385 2.81 -10.45 16.71
CA ALA A 385 1.56 -10.95 16.15
C ALA A 385 1.08 -10.00 15.04
N ILE A 386 1.09 -10.46 13.78
CA ILE A 386 0.74 -9.69 12.60
C ILE A 386 -0.31 -10.45 11.79
N GLY A 387 -1.50 -9.87 11.65
CA GLY A 387 -2.68 -10.48 11.03
C GLY A 387 -3.90 -10.39 11.94
N ALA A 388 -5.09 -10.44 11.37
CA ALA A 388 -6.34 -10.40 12.13
C ALA A 388 -6.43 -11.61 13.08
N ASN A 389 -6.69 -11.35 14.36
CA ASN A 389 -6.76 -12.35 15.44
C ASN A 389 -5.49 -13.21 15.58
N SER A 390 -4.34 -12.73 15.09
CA SER A 390 -3.07 -13.40 15.33
C SER A 390 -2.68 -13.33 16.81
N ARG A 391 -2.02 -14.37 17.32
CA ARG A 391 -1.68 -14.51 18.74
C ARG A 391 -0.24 -15.00 18.90
N ALA A 392 0.55 -14.29 19.67
CA ALA A 392 1.90 -14.73 20.02
C ALA A 392 2.27 -14.31 21.44
N GLY A 393 3.04 -15.12 22.14
CA GLY A 393 3.58 -14.81 23.46
C GLY A 393 4.95 -15.45 23.68
N GLY A 394 5.62 -15.03 24.75
CA GLY A 394 6.89 -15.62 25.19
C GLY A 394 7.98 -15.64 24.11
N GLY A 395 8.17 -14.53 23.38
CA GLY A 395 9.15 -14.43 22.29
C GLY A 395 8.71 -15.09 20.97
N GLY A 396 7.45 -15.51 20.84
CA GLY A 396 6.93 -16.10 19.61
C GLY A 396 6.67 -15.10 18.47
N VAL A 397 6.45 -15.64 17.27
CA VAL A 397 6.10 -14.89 16.05
C VAL A 397 4.89 -15.53 15.39
N ALA A 398 3.80 -14.78 15.25
CA ALA A 398 2.61 -15.16 14.51
C ALA A 398 2.41 -14.21 13.32
N LEU A 399 2.45 -14.74 12.09
CA LEU A 399 2.28 -13.99 10.85
C LEU A 399 1.19 -14.62 9.98
N GLY A 400 0.05 -13.95 9.85
CA GLY A 400 -1.13 -14.39 9.12
C GLY A 400 -2.39 -14.32 9.99
N ASP A 401 -3.54 -14.18 9.33
CA ASP A 401 -4.83 -14.10 10.04
C ASP A 401 -5.10 -15.43 10.78
N GLY A 402 -5.44 -15.32 12.07
CA GLY A 402 -5.66 -16.47 12.95
C GLY A 402 -4.42 -17.30 13.26
N ALA A 403 -3.22 -16.87 12.85
CA ALA A 403 -1.98 -17.54 13.24
C ALA A 403 -1.80 -17.48 14.77
N ASP A 404 -1.50 -18.62 15.39
CA ASP A 404 -1.36 -18.77 16.84
C ASP A 404 -0.02 -19.43 17.16
N ALA A 405 0.96 -18.61 17.52
CA ALA A 405 2.28 -19.05 17.98
C ALA A 405 2.28 -19.50 19.45
N GLY A 406 1.12 -19.45 20.12
CA GLY A 406 0.95 -19.79 21.53
C GLY A 406 1.44 -18.72 22.49
N GLY A 407 1.43 -19.05 23.79
CA GLY A 407 2.01 -18.21 24.84
C GLY A 407 1.14 -17.03 25.29
N THR A 408 -0.11 -16.93 24.82
CA THR A 408 -1.06 -15.89 25.24
C THR A 408 -2.26 -16.50 25.98
N PRO A 409 -3.01 -15.72 26.79
CA PRO A 409 -4.24 -16.20 27.45
C PRO A 409 -5.33 -16.67 26.49
N LEU A 410 -5.31 -16.18 25.24
CA LEU A 410 -6.29 -16.57 24.21
C LEU A 410 -5.75 -17.68 23.30
N SER A 411 -4.48 -18.05 23.40
CA SER A 411 -3.89 -19.06 22.53
C SER A 411 -4.42 -20.46 22.83
N LYS A 412 -4.46 -21.32 21.81
CA LYS A 412 -4.77 -22.75 21.96
C LYS A 412 -3.79 -23.45 22.90
N ALA A 413 -2.51 -23.04 22.85
CA ALA A 413 -1.47 -23.46 23.77
C ALA A 413 -0.96 -22.26 24.56
N GLN A 414 -1.33 -22.17 25.84
CA GLN A 414 -1.05 -20.98 26.68
C GLN A 414 0.36 -21.00 27.29
N ASN A 415 0.93 -22.19 27.52
CA ASN A 415 2.22 -22.38 28.20
C ASN A 415 3.33 -22.76 27.23
N ILE A 416 3.45 -22.06 26.11
CA ILE A 416 4.54 -22.28 25.16
C ILE A 416 5.26 -20.97 24.86
N ALA A 417 6.57 -21.06 24.62
CA ALA A 417 7.44 -19.94 24.30
C ALA A 417 8.14 -20.16 22.96
N GLN A 418 8.62 -19.10 22.32
CA GLN A 418 9.43 -19.15 21.11
C GLN A 418 8.76 -19.91 19.94
N GLY A 419 7.42 -19.94 19.89
CA GLY A 419 6.68 -20.53 18.78
C GLY A 419 6.75 -19.64 17.53
N THR A 420 6.83 -20.23 16.35
CA THR A 420 6.77 -19.51 15.07
C THR A 420 5.62 -20.04 14.23
N ALA A 421 4.55 -19.26 14.07
CA ALA A 421 3.40 -19.58 13.23
C ALA A 421 3.36 -18.65 12.00
N ILE A 422 3.53 -19.18 10.80
CA ILE A 422 3.52 -18.40 9.55
C ILE A 422 2.48 -19.00 8.60
N GLY A 423 1.40 -18.28 8.36
CA GLY A 423 0.29 -18.67 7.50
C GLY A 423 -1.07 -18.52 8.18
N PHE A 424 -2.12 -18.36 7.35
CA PHE A 424 -3.50 -18.29 7.83
C PHE A 424 -3.83 -19.49 8.73
N GLY A 425 -4.25 -19.24 9.98
CA GLY A 425 -4.63 -20.29 10.91
C GLY A 425 -3.51 -21.28 11.30
N ALA A 426 -2.24 -20.96 11.05
CA ALA A 426 -1.12 -21.79 11.50
C ALA A 426 -1.05 -21.83 13.04
N VAL A 427 -0.80 -23.00 13.63
CA VAL A 427 -0.84 -23.18 15.11
C VAL A 427 0.43 -23.87 15.60
N VAL A 428 1.05 -23.30 16.62
CA VAL A 428 2.11 -23.96 17.39
C VAL A 428 1.54 -24.46 18.71
N GLN A 429 1.82 -25.71 19.07
CA GLN A 429 1.34 -26.34 20.31
C GLN A 429 2.49 -26.78 21.24
N GLN A 430 3.73 -26.58 20.83
CA GLN A 430 4.93 -26.97 21.58
C GLN A 430 5.95 -25.82 21.58
N THR A 431 6.62 -25.61 22.71
CA THR A 431 7.68 -24.59 22.84
C THR A 431 8.77 -24.79 21.78
N GLY A 432 9.15 -23.72 21.08
CA GLY A 432 10.12 -23.73 20.00
C GLY A 432 9.62 -24.33 18.67
N GLY A 433 8.33 -24.69 18.56
CA GLY A 433 7.77 -25.28 17.35
C GLY A 433 7.58 -24.26 16.22
N VAL A 434 7.68 -24.72 14.98
CA VAL A 434 7.49 -23.87 13.80
C VAL A 434 6.37 -24.44 12.93
N ALA A 435 5.26 -23.73 12.80
CA ALA A 435 4.17 -24.06 11.88
C ALA A 435 4.27 -23.17 10.63
N LEU A 436 4.53 -23.77 9.47
CA LEU A 436 4.75 -23.07 8.20
C LEU A 436 3.68 -23.46 7.16
N GLY A 437 2.94 -22.47 6.69
CA GLY A 437 1.83 -22.61 5.75
C GLY A 437 0.46 -22.56 6.44
N ALA A 438 -0.57 -22.25 5.66
CA ALA A 438 -1.93 -22.12 6.16
C ALA A 438 -2.42 -23.42 6.85
N ASN A 439 -2.98 -23.30 8.05
CA ASN A 439 -3.49 -24.40 8.86
C ASN A 439 -2.44 -25.45 9.26
N SER A 440 -1.14 -25.19 9.09
CA SER A 440 -0.10 -26.09 9.59
C SER A 440 -0.12 -26.12 11.11
N VAL A 441 0.15 -27.29 11.70
CA VAL A 441 0.13 -27.49 13.14
C VAL A 441 1.43 -28.11 13.62
N ALA A 442 2.19 -27.37 14.43
CA ALA A 442 3.42 -27.86 15.07
C ALA A 442 3.11 -28.45 16.46
N SER A 443 2.81 -29.75 16.51
CA SER A 443 2.36 -30.46 17.71
C SER A 443 3.38 -31.45 18.30
N ARG A 444 4.48 -31.74 17.60
CA ARG A 444 5.52 -32.67 18.04
C ARG A 444 6.58 -31.95 18.89
N ALA A 445 6.76 -32.41 20.12
CA ALA A 445 7.74 -31.87 21.05
C ALA A 445 9.18 -32.29 20.70
N ALA A 446 10.16 -31.74 21.41
CA ALA A 446 11.54 -32.21 21.40
C ALA A 446 11.65 -33.63 21.98
N GLY A 447 12.77 -34.31 21.70
CA GLY A 447 13.07 -35.64 22.22
C GLY A 447 12.35 -36.79 21.49
N VAL A 448 11.66 -36.50 20.39
CA VAL A 448 11.02 -37.54 19.57
C VAL A 448 12.10 -38.26 18.77
N ALA A 449 12.25 -39.57 19.05
CA ALA A 449 13.20 -40.44 18.37
C ALA A 449 12.80 -40.66 16.90
N GLY A 450 13.81 -40.73 16.03
CA GLY A 450 13.64 -41.15 14.64
C GLY A 450 13.24 -42.63 14.52
N TYR A 451 12.68 -43.00 13.38
CA TYR A 451 12.37 -44.40 13.08
C TYR A 451 13.68 -45.19 12.91
N VAL A 452 13.86 -46.24 13.71
CA VAL A 452 14.97 -47.20 13.58
C VAL A 452 14.41 -48.51 12.99
N PRO A 453 14.83 -48.93 11.79
CA PRO A 453 14.44 -50.21 11.23
C PRO A 453 14.90 -51.36 12.13
N GLY A 454 14.08 -52.43 12.26
CA GLY A 454 14.45 -53.59 13.08
C GLY A 454 15.70 -54.36 12.60
N SER A 455 16.14 -54.12 11.37
CA SER A 455 17.37 -54.66 10.78
C SER A 455 18.60 -53.76 10.93
N ALA A 456 18.48 -52.59 11.57
CA ALA A 456 19.58 -51.66 11.76
C ALA A 456 20.66 -52.27 12.67
N ASN A 457 21.92 -52.10 12.30
CA ASN A 457 23.04 -52.44 13.17
C ASN A 457 23.28 -51.36 14.24
N ALA A 458 24.14 -51.65 15.22
CA ALA A 458 24.39 -50.76 16.35
C ALA A 458 24.90 -49.37 15.93
N GLN A 459 25.72 -49.30 14.88
CA GLN A 459 26.27 -48.06 14.34
C GLN A 459 25.17 -47.20 13.69
N GLN A 460 24.28 -47.83 12.90
CA GLN A 460 23.13 -47.15 12.27
C GLN A 460 22.13 -46.66 13.30
N GLU A 461 21.82 -47.48 14.31
CA GLU A 461 20.95 -47.08 15.41
C GLU A 461 21.56 -45.92 16.19
N ALA A 462 22.88 -45.94 16.45
CA ALA A 462 23.58 -44.83 17.11
C ALA A 462 23.53 -43.54 16.28
N ALA A 463 23.72 -43.61 14.95
CA ALA A 463 23.62 -42.46 14.06
C ALA A 463 22.21 -41.84 14.06
N ILE A 464 21.16 -42.68 14.01
CA ILE A 464 19.77 -42.20 14.07
C ILE A 464 19.45 -41.59 15.45
N LYS A 465 19.93 -42.20 16.54
CA LYS A 465 19.74 -41.65 17.88
C LYS A 465 20.47 -40.32 18.08
N ALA A 466 21.65 -40.16 17.46
CA ALA A 466 22.42 -38.91 17.53
C ALA A 466 21.68 -37.71 16.92
N THR A 467 20.72 -37.93 16.01
CA THR A 467 19.91 -36.88 15.38
C THR A 467 18.50 -36.74 15.99
N THR A 468 18.28 -37.31 17.18
CA THR A 468 17.02 -37.12 17.93
C THR A 468 16.73 -35.63 18.12
N SER A 469 15.48 -35.24 17.86
CA SER A 469 15.05 -33.84 17.91
C SER A 469 15.41 -33.16 19.25
N THR A 470 16.07 -32.01 19.19
CA THR A 470 16.40 -31.19 20.38
C THR A 470 15.41 -30.06 20.62
N GLN A 471 14.61 -29.73 19.61
CA GLN A 471 13.55 -28.72 19.64
C GLN A 471 12.25 -29.32 19.06
N ALA A 472 11.14 -28.63 19.29
CA ALA A 472 9.86 -29.02 18.69
C ALA A 472 9.91 -28.93 17.15
N ALA A 473 9.01 -29.67 16.49
CA ALA A 473 9.08 -29.86 15.06
C ALA A 473 8.79 -28.59 14.25
N VAL A 474 9.43 -28.52 13.08
CA VAL A 474 8.93 -27.71 11.95
C VAL A 474 7.84 -28.52 11.25
N SER A 475 6.62 -28.00 11.25
CA SER A 475 5.47 -28.61 10.59
C SER A 475 5.05 -27.80 9.38
N VAL A 476 4.94 -28.48 8.24
CA VAL A 476 4.46 -27.90 6.97
C VAL A 476 3.01 -28.30 6.64
N GLY A 477 2.30 -28.91 7.59
CA GLY A 477 0.92 -29.36 7.39
C GLY A 477 0.25 -29.78 8.71
N ASP A 478 -0.81 -30.56 8.59
CA ASP A 478 -1.53 -31.14 9.73
C ASP A 478 -2.07 -32.52 9.36
N ALA A 479 -1.36 -33.56 9.80
CA ALA A 479 -1.74 -34.94 9.54
C ALA A 479 -3.08 -35.31 10.20
N ALA A 480 -3.45 -34.68 11.33
CA ALA A 480 -4.72 -34.95 11.99
C ALA A 480 -5.92 -34.51 11.12
N ASN A 481 -5.69 -33.56 10.21
CA ASN A 481 -6.69 -33.04 9.27
C ASN A 481 -6.38 -33.39 7.80
N ASN A 482 -5.52 -34.39 7.54
CA ASN A 482 -5.11 -34.81 6.20
C ASN A 482 -4.52 -33.70 5.32
N GLN A 483 -3.87 -32.70 5.93
CA GLN A 483 -3.22 -31.61 5.22
C GLN A 483 -1.72 -31.88 5.11
N PHE A 484 -1.25 -32.13 3.89
CA PHE A 484 0.16 -32.40 3.61
C PHE A 484 0.69 -31.42 2.58
N ARG A 485 1.98 -31.10 2.69
CA ARG A 485 2.69 -30.31 1.68
C ARG A 485 3.94 -31.04 1.24
N GLN A 486 4.20 -30.99 -0.05
CA GLN A 486 5.50 -31.35 -0.58
C GLN A 486 6.50 -30.24 -0.24
N ILE A 487 7.72 -30.64 0.10
CA ILE A 487 8.87 -29.72 0.20
C ILE A 487 9.64 -29.88 -1.11
N THR A 488 9.63 -28.85 -1.96
CA THR A 488 10.24 -28.88 -3.29
C THR A 488 11.56 -28.11 -3.31
N GLY A 489 12.40 -28.35 -4.33
CA GLY A 489 13.71 -27.69 -4.42
C GLY A 489 14.74 -28.17 -3.40
N VAL A 490 14.56 -29.35 -2.80
CA VAL A 490 15.48 -29.92 -1.80
C VAL A 490 16.71 -30.54 -2.49
N ALA A 491 17.88 -29.96 -2.23
CA ALA A 491 19.17 -30.50 -2.68
C ALA A 491 19.45 -31.87 -2.05
N ALA A 492 20.41 -32.62 -2.60
CA ALA A 492 20.78 -33.91 -2.02
C ALA A 492 21.47 -33.71 -0.66
N GLY A 493 21.01 -34.43 0.36
CA GLY A 493 21.60 -34.38 1.70
C GLY A 493 23.00 -35.01 1.74
N SER A 494 23.86 -34.48 2.60
CA SER A 494 25.27 -34.84 2.73
C SER A 494 25.65 -35.33 4.14
N ALA A 495 25.05 -34.76 5.18
CA ALA A 495 25.21 -35.16 6.58
C ALA A 495 24.01 -36.01 7.06
N ASP A 496 24.19 -36.72 8.18
CA ASP A 496 23.15 -37.60 8.76
C ASP A 496 21.86 -36.86 9.17
N SER A 497 21.93 -35.55 9.38
CA SER A 497 20.79 -34.69 9.71
C SER A 497 20.16 -33.98 8.52
N ASP A 498 20.69 -34.16 7.31
CA ASP A 498 20.15 -33.51 6.12
C ASP A 498 18.89 -34.22 5.61
N ALA A 499 17.95 -33.46 5.06
CA ALA A 499 16.78 -34.03 4.41
C ALA A 499 17.21 -34.81 3.15
N THR A 500 16.72 -36.05 3.01
CA THR A 500 16.92 -36.86 1.80
C THR A 500 15.92 -36.47 0.73
N ASN A 501 16.37 -36.22 -0.50
CA ASN A 501 15.46 -35.94 -1.62
C ASN A 501 15.06 -37.22 -2.38
N VAL A 502 14.08 -37.09 -3.29
CA VAL A 502 13.56 -38.21 -4.07
C VAL A 502 14.63 -38.85 -4.98
N ALA A 503 15.64 -38.08 -5.43
CA ALA A 503 16.70 -38.60 -6.28
C ALA A 503 17.62 -39.56 -5.51
N GLN A 504 18.00 -39.22 -4.28
CA GLN A 504 18.77 -40.11 -3.39
C GLN A 504 18.01 -41.39 -3.09
N LEU A 505 16.71 -41.30 -2.78
CA LEU A 505 15.88 -42.47 -2.52
C LEU A 505 15.76 -43.38 -3.77
N LYS A 506 15.60 -42.79 -4.96
CA LYS A 506 15.60 -43.55 -6.22
C LYS A 506 16.95 -44.20 -6.51
N ALA A 507 18.06 -43.51 -6.22
CA ALA A 507 19.41 -44.08 -6.37
C ALA A 507 19.61 -45.27 -5.43
N VAL A 508 19.19 -45.17 -4.17
CA VAL A 508 19.20 -46.30 -3.21
C VAL A 508 18.30 -47.44 -3.69
N SER A 509 17.10 -47.15 -4.19
CA SER A 509 16.20 -48.17 -4.76
C SER A 509 16.84 -48.90 -5.95
N ALA A 510 17.49 -48.16 -6.86
CA ALA A 510 18.20 -48.75 -7.99
C ALA A 510 19.41 -49.59 -7.55
N ALA A 511 20.20 -49.12 -6.57
CA ALA A 511 21.33 -49.85 -6.03
C ALA A 511 20.90 -51.13 -5.30
N ALA A 512 19.81 -51.07 -4.52
CA ALA A 512 19.21 -52.23 -3.86
C ALA A 512 18.74 -53.25 -4.90
N LYS A 513 18.07 -52.80 -5.95
CA LYS A 513 17.65 -53.65 -7.07
C LYS A 513 18.83 -54.32 -7.78
N ALA A 514 19.92 -53.58 -8.02
CA ALA A 514 21.11 -54.11 -8.68
C ALA A 514 21.88 -55.14 -7.82
N SER A 515 21.79 -55.04 -6.49
CA SER A 515 22.54 -55.89 -5.55
C SER A 515 21.76 -57.12 -5.08
N SER A 516 20.49 -57.27 -5.50
CA SER A 516 19.62 -58.38 -5.11
C SER A 516 19.20 -59.21 -6.32
N VAL A 517 19.16 -60.54 -6.16
CA VAL A 517 18.51 -61.42 -7.14
C VAL A 517 17.01 -61.13 -7.08
N GLN A 518 16.44 -60.69 -8.21
CA GLN A 518 15.02 -60.36 -8.31
C GLN A 518 14.30 -61.31 -9.27
N TYR A 519 13.05 -61.61 -8.93
CA TYR A 519 12.10 -62.19 -9.86
C TYR A 519 11.80 -61.20 -10.99
N ALA A 520 11.45 -61.71 -12.17
CA ALA A 520 11.00 -60.87 -13.27
C ALA A 520 9.73 -60.09 -12.86
N THR A 521 9.55 -58.89 -13.40
CA THR A 521 8.34 -58.09 -13.18
C THR A 521 7.45 -58.21 -14.42
N ASN A 522 6.17 -58.49 -14.20
CA ASN A 522 5.17 -58.50 -15.28
C ASN A 522 4.89 -57.07 -15.78
N PRO A 523 4.31 -56.90 -16.99
CA PRO A 523 3.96 -55.58 -17.52
C PRO A 523 3.00 -54.77 -16.63
N ASP A 524 2.22 -55.45 -15.78
CA ASP A 524 1.29 -54.83 -14.82
C ASP A 524 1.97 -54.40 -13.50
N GLY A 525 3.28 -54.62 -13.37
CA GLY A 525 4.05 -54.31 -12.16
C GLY A 525 4.01 -55.40 -11.08
N SER A 526 3.30 -56.51 -11.29
CA SER A 526 3.29 -57.66 -10.38
C SER A 526 4.58 -58.48 -10.49
N VAL A 527 4.91 -59.21 -9.43
CA VAL A 527 6.12 -60.06 -9.37
C VAL A 527 5.84 -61.40 -10.02
N ASN A 528 6.68 -61.81 -10.98
CA ASN A 528 6.62 -63.10 -11.63
C ASN A 528 7.53 -64.12 -10.93
N TYR A 529 6.96 -64.85 -9.98
CA TYR A 529 7.67 -65.88 -9.23
C TYR A 529 8.15 -67.08 -10.08
N ASN A 530 7.70 -67.20 -11.33
CA ASN A 530 8.10 -68.29 -12.22
C ASN A 530 9.39 -68.01 -12.98
N GLN A 531 9.95 -66.80 -12.90
CA GLN A 531 11.15 -66.44 -13.63
C GLN A 531 12.12 -65.63 -12.78
N ILE A 532 13.36 -66.11 -12.72
CA ILE A 532 14.52 -65.36 -12.23
C ILE A 532 15.53 -65.29 -13.37
N THR A 533 15.88 -64.07 -13.78
CA THR A 533 16.92 -63.85 -14.80
C THR A 533 18.21 -63.49 -14.08
N LEU A 534 19.28 -64.25 -14.34
CA LEU A 534 20.59 -64.02 -13.74
C LEU A 534 21.61 -63.60 -14.82
N GLY A 535 22.45 -62.62 -14.49
CA GLY A 535 23.37 -62.00 -15.44
C GLY A 535 22.67 -60.98 -16.34
N THR A 536 23.44 -60.36 -17.23
CA THR A 536 22.93 -59.41 -18.23
C THR A 536 23.49 -59.78 -19.60
N GLU A 537 22.82 -59.34 -20.66
CA GLU A 537 23.31 -59.46 -22.04
C GLU A 537 24.75 -58.92 -22.21
N THR A 538 25.13 -57.94 -21.38
CA THR A 538 26.45 -57.30 -21.38
C THR A 538 27.50 -57.96 -20.48
N SER A 539 27.09 -58.64 -19.40
CA SER A 539 28.00 -59.23 -18.40
C SER A 539 28.09 -60.76 -18.46
N GLY A 540 27.26 -61.40 -19.29
CA GLY A 540 27.21 -62.85 -19.46
C GLY A 540 26.44 -63.57 -18.33
N PRO A 541 26.33 -64.91 -18.42
CA PRO A 541 25.59 -65.73 -17.46
C PRO A 541 26.25 -65.71 -16.07
N THR A 542 25.43 -65.80 -15.02
CA THR A 542 25.92 -65.86 -13.62
C THR A 542 26.14 -67.29 -13.17
N ARG A 543 27.34 -67.58 -12.65
CA ARG A 543 27.62 -68.87 -12.01
C ARG A 543 26.95 -68.92 -10.63
N ILE A 544 26.02 -69.85 -10.45
CA ILE A 544 25.45 -70.18 -9.14
C ILE A 544 26.38 -71.20 -8.47
N SER A 545 26.93 -70.86 -7.31
CA SER A 545 27.83 -71.73 -6.54
C SER A 545 27.21 -72.09 -5.20
N ASN A 546 27.80 -73.08 -4.51
CA ASN A 546 27.26 -73.62 -3.26
C ASN A 546 25.85 -74.23 -3.40
N VAL A 547 25.56 -74.84 -4.56
CA VAL A 547 24.31 -75.58 -4.81
C VAL A 547 24.47 -76.99 -4.26
N ALA A 548 23.72 -77.31 -3.20
CA ALA A 548 23.66 -78.66 -2.65
C ALA A 548 23.10 -79.67 -3.68
N PRO A 549 23.38 -80.98 -3.55
CA PRO A 549 22.77 -81.98 -4.42
C PRO A 549 21.24 -81.92 -4.31
N GLY A 550 20.54 -81.81 -5.44
CA GLY A 550 19.07 -81.81 -5.47
C GLY A 550 18.49 -83.15 -5.02
N VAL A 551 17.42 -83.12 -4.22
CA VAL A 551 16.77 -84.30 -3.63
C VAL A 551 15.33 -84.44 -4.16
N LEU A 552 14.61 -83.33 -4.27
CA LEU A 552 13.24 -83.28 -4.79
C LEU A 552 13.22 -82.99 -6.29
N PRO A 553 12.12 -83.32 -7.01
CA PRO A 553 12.01 -83.08 -8.45
C PRO A 553 12.13 -81.62 -8.89
N GLY A 554 11.87 -80.66 -8.00
CA GLY A 554 11.97 -79.23 -8.27
C GLY A 554 13.33 -78.61 -7.92
N ASP A 555 14.27 -79.39 -7.37
CA ASP A 555 15.57 -78.89 -6.94
C ASP A 555 16.52 -78.71 -8.13
N ALA A 556 17.43 -77.76 -8.02
CA ALA A 556 18.51 -77.59 -8.99
C ALA A 556 19.53 -78.73 -8.89
N VAL A 557 19.98 -79.24 -10.04
CA VAL A 557 21.04 -80.24 -10.13
C VAL A 557 22.41 -79.56 -10.06
N ASN A 558 23.29 -80.07 -9.21
CA ASN A 558 24.66 -79.55 -9.13
C ASN A 558 25.65 -80.32 -10.04
N LEU A 559 26.87 -79.80 -10.19
CA LEU A 559 27.88 -80.41 -11.05
C LEU A 559 28.29 -81.82 -10.58
N GLY A 560 28.28 -82.09 -9.28
CA GLY A 560 28.61 -83.42 -8.74
C GLY A 560 27.61 -84.49 -9.19
N GLN A 561 26.32 -84.16 -9.17
CA GLN A 561 25.26 -85.05 -9.68
C GLN A 561 25.39 -85.27 -11.20
N LEU A 562 25.68 -84.22 -11.97
CA LEU A 562 25.88 -84.35 -13.42
C LEU A 562 27.11 -85.21 -13.74
N GLN A 563 28.21 -85.03 -13.01
CA GLN A 563 29.41 -85.85 -13.14
C GLN A 563 29.15 -87.32 -12.80
N GLN A 564 28.30 -87.60 -11.81
CA GLN A 564 27.88 -88.96 -11.48
C GLN A 564 27.10 -89.60 -12.64
N VAL A 565 26.17 -88.87 -13.26
CA VAL A 565 25.44 -89.34 -14.45
C VAL A 565 26.41 -89.54 -15.62
N GLN A 566 27.33 -88.60 -15.87
CA GLN A 566 28.32 -88.71 -16.94
C GLN A 566 29.21 -89.96 -16.75
N LYS A 567 29.59 -90.26 -15.51
CA LYS A 567 30.33 -91.48 -15.17
C LYS A 567 29.49 -92.74 -15.44
N GLN A 568 28.23 -92.76 -15.01
CA GLN A 568 27.32 -93.87 -15.29
C GLN A 568 27.14 -94.10 -16.80
N VAL A 569 26.97 -93.04 -17.60
CA VAL A 569 26.88 -93.14 -19.06
C VAL A 569 28.19 -93.66 -19.67
N GLY A 570 29.33 -93.19 -19.17
CA GLY A 570 30.64 -93.71 -19.58
C GLY A 570 30.82 -95.20 -19.25
N ASP A 571 30.33 -95.63 -18.09
CA ASP A 571 30.35 -97.04 -17.67
C ASP A 571 29.44 -97.90 -18.55
N VAL A 572 28.23 -97.44 -18.87
CA VAL A 572 27.32 -98.11 -19.80
C VAL A 572 27.93 -98.22 -21.19
N ALA A 573 28.52 -97.14 -21.71
CA ALA A 573 29.18 -97.15 -23.01
C ALA A 573 30.34 -98.15 -23.04
N ARG A 574 31.15 -98.19 -21.97
CA ARG A 574 32.25 -99.14 -21.80
C ARG A 574 31.74 -100.59 -21.80
N ILE A 575 30.68 -100.90 -21.05
CA ILE A 575 30.11 -102.25 -21.00
C ILE A 575 29.56 -102.64 -22.37
N ALA A 576 28.80 -101.76 -23.03
CA ALA A 576 28.20 -102.03 -24.35
C ALA A 576 29.26 -102.25 -25.45
N TYR A 577 30.30 -101.42 -25.50
CA TYR A 577 31.39 -101.58 -26.47
C TYR A 577 32.25 -102.81 -26.17
N SER A 578 32.47 -103.13 -24.89
CA SER A 578 33.12 -104.38 -24.47
C SER A 578 32.31 -105.60 -24.91
N GLY A 579 30.98 -105.57 -24.76
CA GLY A 579 30.07 -106.62 -25.24
C GLY A 579 30.16 -106.84 -26.75
N SER A 580 30.25 -105.74 -27.51
CA SER A 580 30.41 -105.80 -28.97
C SER A 580 31.78 -106.37 -29.38
N ALA A 581 32.87 -105.94 -28.72
CA ALA A 581 34.21 -106.50 -28.96
C ALA A 581 34.27 -108.00 -28.65
N MET A 582 33.60 -108.44 -27.57
CA MET A 582 33.46 -109.85 -27.20
C MET A 582 32.71 -110.67 -28.26
N ALA A 583 31.63 -110.12 -28.82
CA ALA A 583 30.91 -110.76 -29.91
C ALA A 583 31.77 -110.88 -31.19
N PHE A 584 32.54 -109.83 -31.55
CA PHE A 584 33.50 -109.89 -32.65
C PHE A 584 34.61 -110.93 -32.40
N ALA A 585 35.10 -111.04 -31.17
CA ALA A 585 36.10 -112.04 -30.81
C ALA A 585 35.55 -113.47 -30.99
N MET A 586 34.29 -113.70 -30.59
CA MET A 586 33.63 -114.99 -30.74
C MET A 586 33.34 -115.36 -32.20
N SER A 587 32.93 -114.40 -33.03
CA SER A 587 32.71 -114.65 -34.47
C SER A 587 34.01 -114.83 -35.24
N GLY A 588 35.08 -114.17 -34.79
CA GLY A 588 36.42 -114.27 -35.37
C GLY A 588 37.23 -115.50 -34.95
N THR A 589 36.69 -116.44 -34.15
CA THR A 589 37.41 -117.66 -33.79
C THR A 589 37.57 -118.55 -35.02
N TYR A 590 38.81 -118.76 -35.47
CA TYR A 590 39.10 -119.68 -36.57
C TYR A 590 38.95 -121.12 -36.09
N LEU A 591 38.00 -121.84 -36.66
CA LEU A 591 37.72 -123.25 -36.36
C LEU A 591 37.97 -124.07 -37.64
N PRO A 592 38.95 -124.99 -37.64
CA PRO A 592 39.17 -125.86 -38.78
C PRO A 592 37.95 -126.75 -39.04
N THR A 593 37.81 -127.25 -40.26
CA THR A 593 36.77 -128.20 -40.63
C THR A 593 36.92 -129.50 -39.83
N LEU A 594 35.85 -129.91 -39.14
CA LEU A 594 35.83 -131.09 -38.27
C LEU A 594 35.35 -132.33 -39.03
N TYR A 595 35.99 -133.48 -38.79
CA TYR A 595 35.55 -134.81 -39.21
C TYR A 595 34.76 -135.52 -38.08
N PRO A 596 34.00 -136.60 -38.39
CA PRO A 596 33.15 -137.27 -37.39
C PRO A 596 33.96 -137.76 -36.18
N GLY A 597 33.47 -137.43 -34.98
CA GLY A 597 34.14 -137.73 -33.70
C GLY A 597 35.19 -136.70 -33.24
N GLU A 598 35.53 -135.71 -34.08
CA GLU A 598 36.55 -134.71 -33.74
C GLU A 598 36.03 -133.57 -32.87
N LYS A 599 36.97 -132.98 -32.12
CA LYS A 599 36.78 -131.83 -31.23
C LYS A 599 37.85 -130.78 -31.55
N THR A 600 37.48 -129.52 -31.57
CA THR A 600 38.41 -128.41 -31.82
C THR A 600 38.16 -127.25 -30.87
N ILE A 601 39.20 -126.43 -30.70
CA ILE A 601 39.16 -125.18 -29.96
C ILE A 601 39.72 -124.10 -30.89
N GLY A 602 38.95 -123.04 -31.09
CA GLY A 602 39.36 -121.84 -31.80
C GLY A 602 39.60 -120.71 -30.81
N ILE A 603 40.62 -119.91 -31.05
CA ILE A 603 40.85 -118.64 -30.36
C ILE A 603 40.56 -117.49 -31.33
N GLY A 604 39.94 -116.44 -30.84
CA GLY A 604 39.60 -115.26 -31.63
C GLY A 604 39.82 -113.99 -30.83
N MET A 605 40.15 -112.92 -31.54
CA MET A 605 40.37 -111.62 -30.96
C MET A 605 39.44 -110.63 -31.65
N GLY A 606 38.78 -109.79 -30.86
CA GLY A 606 37.83 -108.79 -31.35
C GLY A 606 38.19 -107.42 -30.80
N SER A 607 38.09 -106.39 -31.63
CA SER A 607 38.31 -105.02 -31.21
C SER A 607 37.19 -104.14 -31.75
N TYR A 608 36.64 -103.27 -30.90
CA TYR A 608 35.60 -102.32 -31.28
C TYR A 608 35.74 -101.02 -30.49
N LYS A 609 35.87 -99.88 -31.18
CA LYS A 609 35.96 -98.53 -30.59
C LYS A 609 36.98 -98.41 -29.44
N GLY A 610 38.12 -99.08 -29.57
CA GLY A 610 39.21 -99.05 -28.57
C GLY A 610 39.10 -100.08 -27.44
N TYR A 611 38.04 -100.89 -27.42
CA TYR A 611 37.89 -102.01 -26.50
C TYR A 611 38.28 -103.30 -27.20
N SER A 612 39.05 -104.16 -26.53
CA SER A 612 39.49 -105.45 -27.07
C SER A 612 39.02 -106.61 -26.21
N ALA A 613 38.71 -107.73 -26.86
CA ALA A 613 38.27 -108.95 -26.23
C ALA A 613 38.98 -110.15 -26.84
N VAL A 614 39.09 -111.22 -26.05
CA VAL A 614 39.56 -112.53 -26.50
C VAL A 614 38.43 -113.53 -26.30
N ALA A 615 38.26 -114.44 -27.26
CA ALA A 615 37.30 -115.52 -27.21
C ALA A 615 37.96 -116.88 -27.43
N LEU A 616 37.44 -117.89 -26.75
CA LEU A 616 37.78 -119.30 -26.86
C LEU A 616 36.50 -120.05 -27.19
N THR A 617 36.45 -120.68 -28.36
CA THR A 617 35.27 -121.42 -28.83
C THR A 617 35.63 -122.89 -28.97
N PHE A 618 34.95 -123.75 -28.23
CA PHE A 618 35.00 -125.19 -28.41
C PHE A 618 33.90 -125.64 -29.37
N LYS A 619 34.21 -126.58 -30.26
CA LYS A 619 33.22 -127.23 -31.12
C LYS A 619 33.54 -128.71 -31.28
N ALA A 620 32.51 -129.55 -31.25
CA ALA A 620 32.60 -130.99 -31.46
C ALA A 620 31.58 -131.45 -32.50
N LEU A 621 31.92 -132.52 -33.21
CA LEU A 621 31.05 -133.20 -34.16
C LEU A 621 30.82 -134.65 -33.71
N SER A 622 29.56 -135.08 -33.70
CA SER A 622 29.14 -136.46 -33.39
C SER A 622 29.84 -137.47 -34.30
N ASP A 623 30.00 -138.70 -33.82
CA ASP A 623 30.69 -139.80 -34.52
C ASP A 623 30.03 -140.17 -35.86
N ASP A 624 28.75 -139.85 -36.03
CA ASP A 624 28.01 -140.04 -37.29
C ASP A 624 28.07 -138.81 -38.23
N GLY A 625 28.73 -137.73 -37.81
CA GLY A 625 28.88 -136.49 -38.55
C GLY A 625 27.60 -135.65 -38.67
N LYS A 626 26.49 -136.04 -38.04
CA LYS A 626 25.19 -135.37 -38.22
C LYS A 626 24.95 -134.25 -37.22
N ILE A 627 25.39 -134.40 -35.97
CA ILE A 627 25.18 -133.41 -34.91
C ILE A 627 26.50 -132.72 -34.59
N SER A 628 26.52 -131.39 -34.64
CA SER A 628 27.61 -130.57 -34.13
C SER A 628 27.12 -129.76 -32.93
N TRP A 629 27.97 -129.58 -31.94
CA TRP A 629 27.68 -128.70 -30.80
C TRP A 629 28.93 -127.91 -30.44
N GLY A 630 28.74 -126.73 -29.90
CA GLY A 630 29.85 -125.88 -29.50
C GLY A 630 29.44 -124.90 -28.41
N ALA A 631 30.45 -124.45 -27.68
CA ALA A 631 30.32 -123.43 -26.66
C ALA A 631 31.52 -122.50 -26.74
N GLY A 632 31.29 -121.20 -26.57
CA GLY A 632 32.31 -120.18 -26.56
C GLY A 632 32.28 -119.38 -25.27
N LEU A 633 33.46 -118.99 -24.82
CA LEU A 633 33.68 -118.02 -23.76
C LEU A 633 34.42 -116.84 -24.37
N SER A 634 34.02 -115.62 -24.04
CA SER A 634 34.78 -114.42 -24.38
C SER A 634 34.90 -113.48 -23.20
N SER A 635 35.98 -112.71 -23.16
CA SER A 635 36.23 -111.77 -22.09
C SER A 635 37.06 -110.58 -22.55
N THR A 636 36.81 -109.42 -21.93
CA THR A 636 37.66 -108.22 -22.01
C THR A 636 38.60 -108.08 -20.82
N GLY A 637 38.63 -109.06 -19.90
CA GLY A 637 39.38 -109.04 -18.63
C GLY A 637 38.62 -108.42 -17.45
N LYS A 638 37.51 -107.71 -17.69
CA LYS A 638 36.59 -107.22 -16.65
C LYS A 638 35.18 -107.78 -16.79
N GLU A 639 34.70 -107.87 -18.03
CA GLU A 639 33.43 -108.50 -18.37
C GLU A 639 33.69 -109.83 -19.09
N TRP A 640 32.72 -110.74 -19.01
CA TRP A 640 32.76 -112.03 -19.69
C TRP A 640 31.40 -112.38 -20.29
N GLY A 641 31.41 -113.14 -21.37
CA GLY A 641 30.23 -113.63 -22.06
C GLY A 641 30.41 -115.09 -22.45
N VAL A 642 29.30 -115.82 -22.50
CA VAL A 642 29.26 -117.21 -22.95
C VAL A 642 28.22 -117.38 -24.05
N ASN A 643 28.49 -118.28 -24.99
CA ASN A 643 27.50 -118.76 -25.93
C ASN A 643 27.55 -120.29 -26.03
N ALA A 644 26.45 -120.89 -26.43
CA ALA A 644 26.39 -122.30 -26.77
C ALA A 644 25.44 -122.48 -27.95
N GLY A 645 25.73 -123.43 -28.82
CA GLY A 645 24.94 -123.70 -30.01
C GLY A 645 25.03 -125.16 -30.41
N ILE A 646 23.96 -125.67 -31.00
CA ILE A 646 23.86 -126.99 -31.58
C ILE A 646 23.41 -126.85 -33.04
N GLY A 647 24.02 -127.59 -33.93
CA GLY A 647 23.69 -127.62 -35.35
C GLY A 647 23.50 -129.06 -35.78
N TRP A 648 22.42 -129.34 -36.51
CA TRP A 648 22.11 -130.67 -37.01
C TRP A 648 22.05 -130.64 -38.54
N LYS A 649 22.65 -131.65 -39.18
CA LYS A 649 22.73 -131.77 -40.63
C LYS A 649 22.02 -133.05 -41.08
N TRP A 650 21.09 -132.91 -42.00
CA TRP A 650 20.41 -134.01 -42.69
C TRP A 650 20.67 -133.91 -44.21
N LYS A 651 20.39 -134.99 -44.94
CA LYS A 651 20.53 -135.06 -46.40
C LYS A 651 19.16 -134.95 -47.06
#